data_AF-A0A550CWJ8-F1
#
_entry.id   AF-A0A550CWJ8-F1
#
_cell.length_a   1.000
_cell.length_b   1.000
_cell.length_c   1.000
_cell.angle_alpha   90.00
_cell.angle_beta   90.00
_cell.angle_gamma   90.00
#
_symmetry.space_group_name_H-M   'P 1'
#
loop_
_entity.id
_entity.type
_entity.pdbx_description
1 polymer ?
#
loop_
_entity_poly.entity_id
_entity_poly.type
_entity_poly.pdbx_seq_one_letter_code
_entity_poly.pdbx_strand_id
1 'polypeptide(L)'
;MALKKRGRAKEPEPSSPNASSSALPGTATPQEAPESPASPSPLPDPAMSPDASDPDPSEDVGDHAGDPKYKKLKHEVRSLKAHHKERHGPAKWYQLKRVWFPLGIFVGIGIASLFVSQSHIEEMQAQLSLLLDEYAVLPNLPDLNFTMVELEWARLRDSIPEVWKLNTDGREFQVGEAAKARGLTAQHPVVLIPGVISTGLESWSTSPAYRPFFREKVWGGFSMISQVTFNRALWMSALLLDPVTGLDPPEVKVRAAEGINAASSFIQGYWLWSKIVENLAVVNYDTNNLYMAAYDWRVSFYNLEERDGYFSRLKAMVEGLKHRQGRKVVLAAHSMGANYSFKWVESPEHGGGGPDWVENHIESYISIAGTHLGVSKAMAALLSGEMKDTVQMNPAGAYVLERFFSRAERQQLFRSWAGSASMWLKGGDAVWGDSDTAPDDVPGMTHTHGHLIAFRQGDENATVNRGDDVANMTSEDAGTWILQHTPSTFQIMMESNFSVAMERDEAQLIRNNADHRKWSNPLEVQLPRAPSMKIYCVYGHGKETERSYWYARGSYEHDGDLADGSDPKCLDPDDRSCTTPRPPLDLPLLKTSWIDAEYTDLENQPVVRNGVKMGEGDGTVSLLSLGAMCVEGWKRPRWNPAGIVVTTVELPHLPVPTIPRGGANTSDHVDILGSTALNEIILKVATGVGHEVQENFVSNIREYAKKVRWEG
;
A
#
# COMPACT_ATOMS: atom_id res chain seq x y z
N MET A 1 -56.84 -53.01 0.61
CA MET A 1 -57.78 -52.28 1.51
C MET A 1 -58.01 -50.91 0.83
N ALA A 2 -59.19 -50.51 0.34
CA ALA A 2 -60.48 -50.26 1.03
C ALA A 2 -60.34 -49.13 2.09
N LEU A 3 -61.06 -47.99 2.12
CA LEU A 3 -62.27 -47.44 1.43
C LEU A 3 -62.09 -45.91 1.17
N LYS A 4 -62.69 -45.22 0.15
CA LYS A 4 -64.09 -44.72 -0.02
C LYS A 4 -64.52 -43.71 1.09
N LYS A 5 -65.04 -42.47 0.87
CA LYS A 5 -66.08 -41.93 -0.07
C LYS A 5 -66.15 -40.37 -0.15
N ARG A 6 -66.56 -39.82 -1.33
CA ARG A 6 -67.56 -38.74 -1.67
C ARG A 6 -67.58 -37.38 -0.90
N GLY A 7 -67.93 -36.20 -1.47
CA GLY A 7 -68.50 -35.74 -2.77
C GLY A 7 -69.11 -34.30 -2.61
N ARG A 8 -69.83 -33.59 -3.52
CA ARG A 8 -70.25 -33.77 -4.95
C ARG A 8 -71.04 -32.51 -5.48
N ALA A 9 -70.72 -31.98 -6.68
CA ALA A 9 -71.53 -31.04 -7.54
C ALA A 9 -71.61 -29.53 -7.12
N LYS A 10 -71.93 -28.53 -7.98
CA LYS A 10 -72.58 -28.53 -9.33
C LYS A 10 -72.27 -27.24 -10.17
N GLU A 11 -72.28 -27.39 -11.50
CA GLU A 11 -72.27 -26.39 -12.61
C GLU A 11 -73.66 -25.70 -12.85
N PRO A 12 -73.90 -24.74 -13.82
CA PRO A 12 -73.21 -24.53 -15.13
C PRO A 12 -73.01 -23.10 -15.71
N GLU A 13 -72.27 -23.11 -16.84
CA GLU A 13 -72.09 -22.22 -18.03
C GLU A 13 -73.36 -21.58 -18.70
N PRO A 14 -73.30 -20.88 -19.88
CA PRO A 14 -72.17 -20.26 -20.66
C PRO A 14 -72.49 -18.86 -21.30
N SER A 15 -71.54 -18.24 -22.04
CA SER A 15 -71.64 -17.96 -23.50
C SER A 15 -70.76 -16.79 -24.04
N SER A 16 -70.21 -17.02 -25.24
CA SER A 16 -69.43 -16.14 -26.15
C SER A 16 -70.37 -15.48 -27.22
N PRO A 17 -69.96 -14.87 -28.37
CA PRO A 17 -68.62 -14.70 -28.97
C PRO A 17 -68.30 -13.40 -29.80
N ASN A 18 -67.06 -13.36 -30.32
CA ASN A 18 -66.62 -12.91 -31.67
C ASN A 18 -66.47 -11.44 -32.13
N ALA A 19 -65.38 -11.27 -32.91
CA ALA A 19 -65.20 -10.41 -34.11
C ALA A 19 -65.07 -8.87 -33.93
N SER A 20 -64.43 -8.10 -34.83
CA SER A 20 -63.31 -8.32 -35.78
C SER A 20 -63.06 -6.99 -36.54
N SER A 21 -61.82 -6.70 -36.99
CA SER A 21 -61.48 -5.65 -37.98
C SER A 21 -61.80 -4.19 -37.54
N SER A 22 -61.36 -3.09 -38.17
CA SER A 22 -60.25 -2.76 -39.08
C SER A 22 -60.21 -1.23 -39.31
N ALA A 23 -59.09 -0.73 -39.83
CA ALA A 23 -58.95 0.51 -40.63
C ALA A 23 -58.77 1.90 -39.93
N LEU A 24 -57.73 2.56 -40.45
CA LEU A 24 -57.37 3.99 -40.52
C LEU A 24 -58.40 4.82 -41.35
N PRO A 25 -58.18 6.11 -41.75
CA PRO A 25 -57.29 7.20 -41.26
C PRO A 25 -57.97 8.61 -41.13
N GLY A 26 -57.27 9.57 -40.49
CA GLY A 26 -57.01 10.92 -41.07
C GLY A 26 -58.03 12.07 -40.93
N THR A 27 -57.51 13.28 -40.62
CA THR A 27 -57.86 14.63 -41.14
C THR A 27 -56.99 15.68 -40.38
N ALA A 28 -56.06 16.43 -41.02
CA ALA A 28 -56.22 17.63 -41.87
C ALA A 28 -56.21 18.95 -41.03
N THR A 29 -55.07 19.66 -40.87
CA THR A 29 -54.56 20.85 -41.66
C THR A 29 -55.20 22.22 -41.30
N PRO A 30 -54.61 23.41 -41.60
CA PRO A 30 -53.19 23.80 -41.87
C PRO A 30 -52.76 25.18 -41.23
N GLN A 31 -51.62 25.73 -41.69
CA GLN A 31 -51.13 27.14 -41.57
C GLN A 31 -50.66 27.61 -40.15
N GLU A 32 -49.66 28.48 -39.99
CA GLU A 32 -48.75 29.22 -40.90
C GLU A 32 -47.42 29.55 -40.17
N ALA A 33 -46.34 29.86 -40.90
CA ALA A 33 -45.07 30.39 -40.36
C ALA A 33 -45.05 31.94 -40.51
N PRO A 34 -44.23 32.75 -39.78
CA PRO A 34 -42.75 32.63 -39.75
C PRO A 34 -41.97 33.15 -38.51
N GLU A 35 -40.65 32.84 -38.51
CA GLU A 35 -39.49 33.60 -37.99
C GLU A 35 -39.32 34.03 -36.49
N SER A 36 -38.04 34.23 -36.15
CA SER A 36 -37.42 34.32 -34.80
C SER A 36 -37.56 35.68 -34.08
N PRO A 37 -37.18 35.81 -32.78
CA PRO A 37 -35.77 36.14 -32.49
C PRO A 37 -35.17 35.71 -31.12
N ALA A 38 -33.84 35.88 -31.04
CA ALA A 38 -33.02 36.24 -29.88
C ALA A 38 -32.62 35.22 -28.79
N SER A 39 -31.30 35.07 -28.62
CA SER A 39 -30.58 34.37 -27.55
C SER A 39 -30.55 35.17 -26.23
N PRO A 40 -30.47 34.51 -25.05
CA PRO A 40 -30.18 35.17 -23.78
C PRO A 40 -28.66 35.27 -23.49
N SER A 41 -28.25 36.33 -22.79
CA SER A 41 -26.87 36.65 -22.41
C SER A 41 -26.32 35.80 -21.25
N PRO A 42 -24.99 35.57 -21.16
CA PRO A 42 -24.37 34.89 -20.03
C PRO A 42 -24.05 35.83 -18.84
N LEU A 43 -24.04 35.26 -17.63
CA LEU A 43 -23.47 35.85 -16.40
C LEU A 43 -21.97 35.50 -16.29
N PRO A 44 -21.10 36.42 -15.82
CA PRO A 44 -19.68 36.13 -15.58
C PRO A 44 -19.36 35.71 -14.13
N ASP A 45 -18.20 35.07 -13.95
CA ASP A 45 -17.68 34.50 -12.69
C ASP A 45 -17.34 35.52 -11.59
N PRO A 46 -17.34 35.09 -10.30
CA PRO A 46 -16.63 35.76 -9.23
C PRO A 46 -15.26 35.10 -8.96
N ALA A 47 -14.18 35.69 -9.48
CA ALA A 47 -12.83 35.42 -9.00
C ALA A 47 -12.47 36.40 -7.88
N MET A 48 -12.19 35.92 -6.67
CA MET A 48 -11.57 36.72 -5.60
C MET A 48 -10.55 35.92 -4.80
N SER A 49 -9.27 36.23 -5.03
CA SER A 49 -8.24 36.15 -3.99
C SER A 49 -8.20 37.50 -3.25
N PRO A 50 -7.87 37.52 -1.95
CA PRO A 50 -7.33 38.72 -1.32
C PRO A 50 -5.94 38.45 -0.75
N ASP A 51 -4.92 39.02 -1.41
CA ASP A 51 -3.65 39.32 -0.79
C ASP A 51 -3.46 40.84 -0.95
N ALA A 52 -3.40 41.58 0.16
CA ALA A 52 -3.39 43.03 0.16
C ALA A 52 -2.69 43.58 1.41
N SER A 53 -1.48 44.09 1.20
CA SER A 53 -0.66 44.81 2.17
C SER A 53 -1.20 46.20 2.51
N ASP A 54 -1.01 46.64 3.76
CA ASP A 54 -1.29 48.00 4.23
C ASP A 54 -0.56 49.09 3.43
N PRO A 55 -1.22 50.22 3.08
CA PRO A 55 -0.57 51.44 2.61
C PRO A 55 -0.33 52.47 3.75
N ASP A 56 0.80 53.19 3.65
CA ASP A 56 1.25 54.24 4.57
C ASP A 56 0.48 55.57 4.34
N PRO A 57 0.25 56.44 5.36
CA PRO A 57 -0.69 57.55 5.24
C PRO A 57 -0.02 58.92 5.00
N SER A 58 -0.32 59.53 3.85
CA SER A 58 -0.10 60.97 3.61
C SER A 58 -1.24 61.58 2.81
N GLU A 59 -1.93 62.57 3.41
CA GLU A 59 -2.86 63.55 2.78
C GLU A 59 -4.09 62.92 2.09
N ASP A 60 -5.35 63.19 2.47
CA ASP A 60 -5.98 64.49 2.72
C ASP A 60 -7.36 64.26 3.39
N VAL A 61 -7.77 65.11 4.35
CA VAL A 61 -9.14 65.06 4.93
C VAL A 61 -9.63 66.47 5.23
N GLY A 62 -10.57 66.92 4.40
CA GLY A 62 -11.27 68.20 4.56
C GLY A 62 -12.16 68.27 5.81
N ASP A 63 -11.93 69.32 6.58
CA ASP A 63 -12.92 70.23 7.15
C ASP A 63 -14.19 69.69 7.88
N HIS A 64 -14.00 69.16 9.09
CA HIS A 64 -15.04 69.13 10.14
C HIS A 64 -14.49 69.65 11.50
N ALA A 65 -13.97 70.89 11.51
CA ALA A 65 -13.37 71.50 12.71
C ALA A 65 -14.37 72.13 13.71
N GLY A 66 -15.67 72.22 13.35
CA GLY A 66 -16.68 73.01 14.06
C GLY A 66 -17.50 72.30 15.14
N ASP A 67 -17.67 70.96 15.09
CA ASP A 67 -18.64 70.27 15.95
C ASP A 67 -18.15 70.10 17.41
N PRO A 68 -18.86 70.64 18.43
CA PRO A 68 -18.52 70.42 19.84
C PRO A 68 -18.60 68.93 20.25
N LYS A 69 -19.44 68.12 19.59
CA LYS A 69 -19.55 66.67 19.82
C LYS A 69 -18.29 65.95 19.36
N TYR A 70 -17.72 66.32 18.21
CA TYR A 70 -16.44 65.82 17.72
C TYR A 70 -15.27 66.20 18.64
N LYS A 71 -15.23 67.44 19.16
CA LYS A 71 -14.22 67.86 20.16
C LYS A 71 -14.30 67.05 21.46
N LYS A 72 -15.51 66.76 21.94
CA LYS A 72 -15.72 65.89 23.12
C LYS A 72 -15.22 64.46 22.86
N LEU A 73 -15.60 63.88 21.72
CA LEU A 73 -15.13 62.56 21.30
C LEU A 73 -13.59 62.49 21.20
N LYS A 74 -12.96 63.53 20.64
CA LYS A 74 -11.49 63.60 20.47
C LYS A 74 -10.75 63.72 21.81
N HIS A 75 -11.40 64.28 22.84
CA HIS A 75 -10.87 64.33 24.20
C HIS A 75 -11.05 62.98 24.94
N GLU A 76 -12.18 62.30 24.72
CA GLU A 76 -12.51 61.00 25.30
C GLU A 76 -11.66 59.86 24.70
N VAL A 77 -11.41 59.90 23.39
CA VAL A 77 -10.45 59.00 22.72
C VAL A 77 -9.02 59.27 23.21
N ARG A 78 -8.67 60.50 23.58
CA ARG A 78 -7.35 60.82 24.17
C ARG A 78 -7.22 60.29 25.60
N SER A 79 -8.23 60.41 26.45
CA SER A 79 -8.17 59.83 27.82
C SER A 79 -8.16 58.31 27.79
N LEU A 80 -8.96 57.67 26.92
CA LEU A 80 -8.94 56.22 26.71
C LEU A 80 -7.57 55.72 26.22
N LYS A 81 -6.93 56.43 25.26
CA LYS A 81 -5.56 56.09 24.82
C LYS A 81 -4.50 56.30 25.92
N ALA A 82 -4.67 57.29 26.80
CA ALA A 82 -3.78 57.49 27.94
C ALA A 82 -3.89 56.33 28.95
N HIS A 83 -5.11 55.98 29.38
CA HIS A 83 -5.32 54.87 30.31
C HIS A 83 -4.97 53.49 29.73
N HIS A 84 -5.12 53.28 28.41
CA HIS A 84 -4.63 52.06 27.77
C HIS A 84 -3.09 51.95 27.84
N LYS A 85 -2.38 53.08 27.66
CA LYS A 85 -0.91 53.15 27.71
C LYS A 85 -0.34 53.04 29.13
N GLU A 86 -1.10 53.42 30.16
CA GLU A 86 -0.73 53.21 31.57
C GLU A 86 -0.96 51.76 32.02
N ARG A 87 -2.00 51.07 31.52
CA ARG A 87 -2.25 49.64 31.83
C ARG A 87 -1.38 48.66 31.03
N HIS A 88 -0.94 49.03 29.84
CA HIS A 88 -0.08 48.20 29.00
C HIS A 88 1.19 48.97 28.63
N GLY A 89 2.29 48.64 29.32
CA GLY A 89 3.63 49.11 28.96
C GLY A 89 4.04 48.70 27.53
N PRO A 90 5.14 49.25 26.99
CA PRO A 90 5.52 49.09 25.59
C PRO A 90 5.60 47.61 25.18
N ALA A 91 4.89 47.26 24.11
CA ALA A 91 4.67 45.88 23.71
C ALA A 91 5.98 45.14 23.38
N LYS A 92 6.14 43.93 23.93
CA LYS A 92 7.32 43.05 23.78
C LYS A 92 7.73 42.74 22.32
N TRP A 93 6.82 42.94 21.38
CA TRP A 93 7.03 42.83 19.92
C TRP A 93 8.28 43.56 19.39
N TYR A 94 8.54 44.80 19.84
CA TYR A 94 9.69 45.56 19.34
C TYR A 94 11.05 45.06 19.87
N GLN A 95 11.08 44.33 20.99
CA GLN A 95 12.30 43.65 21.44
C GLN A 95 12.53 42.33 20.69
N LEU A 96 11.48 41.62 20.29
CA LEU A 96 11.61 40.41 19.46
C LEU A 96 12.30 40.73 18.12
N LYS A 97 11.93 41.80 17.41
CA LYS A 97 12.58 42.15 16.13
C LYS A 97 14.09 42.39 16.26
N ARG A 98 14.58 42.88 17.42
CA ARG A 98 16.02 43.05 17.69
C ARG A 98 16.78 41.75 17.95
N VAL A 99 16.09 40.65 18.25
CA VAL A 99 16.70 39.32 18.44
C VAL A 99 16.57 38.49 17.17
N TRP A 100 15.38 38.46 16.56
CA TRP A 100 15.11 37.61 15.38
C TRP A 100 15.76 38.12 14.09
N PHE A 101 15.98 39.43 13.92
CA PHE A 101 16.66 39.97 12.74
C PHE A 101 18.15 39.56 12.66
N PRO A 102 19.00 39.77 13.70
CA PRO A 102 20.36 39.25 13.66
C PRO A 102 20.40 37.71 13.66
N LEU A 103 19.48 37.02 14.35
CA LEU A 103 19.40 35.54 14.28
C LEU A 103 19.12 35.06 12.85
N GLY A 104 18.24 35.74 12.10
CA GLY A 104 17.99 35.45 10.68
C GLY A 104 19.21 35.68 9.79
N ILE A 105 20.04 36.69 10.10
CA ILE A 105 21.31 36.92 9.41
C ILE A 105 22.33 35.82 9.75
N PHE A 106 22.45 35.40 11.02
CA PHE A 106 23.30 34.28 11.42
C PHE A 106 22.88 32.96 10.76
N VAL A 107 21.57 32.66 10.69
CA VAL A 107 21.05 31.48 9.98
C VAL A 107 21.29 31.59 8.47
N GLY A 108 21.11 32.78 7.87
CA GLY A 108 21.43 33.01 6.45
C GLY A 108 22.91 32.81 6.13
N ILE A 109 23.81 33.29 6.99
CA ILE A 109 25.26 33.08 6.84
C ILE A 109 25.63 31.61 7.09
N GLY A 110 25.01 30.94 8.06
CA GLY A 110 25.18 29.50 8.29
C GLY A 110 24.71 28.64 7.11
N ILE A 111 23.63 29.02 6.44
CA ILE A 111 23.17 28.34 5.22
C ILE A 111 24.11 28.67 4.04
N ALA A 112 24.63 29.89 3.94
CA ALA A 112 25.59 30.26 2.89
C ALA A 112 26.96 29.55 3.06
N SER A 113 27.44 29.39 4.30
CA SER A 113 28.72 28.72 4.59
C SER A 113 28.67 27.20 4.35
N LEU A 114 27.49 26.57 4.38
CA LEU A 114 27.30 25.19 3.91
C LEU A 114 27.63 24.98 2.41
N PHE A 115 27.79 26.05 1.62
CA PHE A 115 28.14 26.01 0.20
C PHE A 115 29.54 26.59 -0.11
N VAL A 116 30.34 26.97 0.89
CA VAL A 116 31.69 27.53 0.71
C VAL A 116 32.77 26.56 1.20
N SER A 117 33.87 26.46 0.45
CA SER A 117 34.96 25.51 0.72
C SER A 117 35.82 25.89 1.93
N GLN A 118 36.41 24.86 2.58
CA GLN A 118 37.01 24.92 3.92
C GLN A 118 38.09 25.99 4.16
N SER A 119 38.73 26.52 3.12
CA SER A 119 39.87 27.46 3.25
C SER A 119 39.53 28.86 3.77
N HIS A 120 38.25 29.22 3.89
CA HIS A 120 37.83 30.56 4.32
C HIS A 120 37.25 30.62 5.75
N ILE A 121 37.16 29.48 6.45
CA ILE A 121 36.56 29.41 7.80
C ILE A 121 37.49 30.03 8.86
N GLU A 122 38.80 29.83 8.73
CA GLU A 122 39.81 30.35 9.68
C GLU A 122 39.92 31.89 9.65
N GLU A 123 39.86 32.51 8.47
CA GLU A 123 39.83 33.98 8.35
C GLU A 123 38.55 34.59 8.95
N MET A 124 37.42 33.90 8.81
CA MET A 124 36.14 34.38 9.33
C MET A 124 36.07 34.32 10.86
N GLN A 125 36.70 33.33 11.51
CA GLN A 125 36.86 33.29 12.96
C GLN A 125 37.70 34.45 13.49
N ALA A 126 38.82 34.77 12.83
CA ALA A 126 39.69 35.88 13.22
C ALA A 126 38.95 37.23 13.14
N GLN A 127 38.19 37.47 12.07
CA GLN A 127 37.38 38.69 11.91
C GLN A 127 36.23 38.78 12.93
N LEU A 128 35.58 37.65 13.25
CA LEU A 128 34.51 37.62 14.24
C LEU A 128 35.02 37.88 15.67
N SER A 129 36.21 37.37 16.02
CA SER A 129 36.83 37.70 17.32
C SER A 129 37.19 39.18 17.46
N LEU A 130 37.65 39.83 16.39
CA LEU A 130 37.95 41.27 16.36
C LEU A 130 36.68 42.13 16.56
N LEU A 131 35.57 41.76 15.92
CA LEU A 131 34.28 42.44 16.08
C LEU A 131 33.64 42.26 17.46
N LEU A 132 33.90 41.13 18.12
CA LEU A 132 33.42 40.86 19.49
C LEU A 132 34.23 41.60 20.56
N ASP A 133 35.52 41.84 20.33
CA ASP A 133 36.39 42.60 21.25
C ASP A 133 36.11 44.12 21.15
N GLU A 134 35.71 44.62 19.97
CA GLU A 134 35.31 46.03 19.78
C GLU A 134 33.99 46.38 20.51
N TYR A 135 33.09 45.41 20.70
CA TYR A 135 31.84 45.57 21.46
C TYR A 135 31.90 44.83 22.81
N ALA A 136 32.69 45.36 23.73
CA ALA A 136 32.94 44.85 25.09
C ALA A 136 31.70 44.78 26.02
N VAL A 137 30.72 43.94 25.69
CA VAL A 137 29.45 43.78 26.40
C VAL A 137 29.07 42.31 26.57
N LEU A 138 29.95 41.49 27.16
CA LEU A 138 29.61 40.21 27.82
C LEU A 138 30.84 39.63 28.56
N PRO A 139 30.84 39.52 29.91
CA PRO A 139 31.86 38.76 30.62
C PRO A 139 31.52 37.26 30.63
N ASN A 140 32.41 36.44 30.07
CA ASN A 140 32.51 34.98 30.24
C ASN A 140 31.19 34.17 30.21
N LEU A 141 30.71 33.86 29.01
CA LEU A 141 29.91 32.66 28.80
C LEU A 141 30.85 31.44 28.75
N PRO A 142 30.58 30.34 29.48
CA PRO A 142 31.29 29.07 29.26
C PRO A 142 30.86 28.47 27.92
N ASP A 143 31.79 27.76 27.26
CA ASP A 143 31.60 27.22 25.91
C ASP A 143 30.35 26.32 25.80
N LEU A 144 29.29 26.86 25.19
CA LEU A 144 28.11 26.09 24.82
C LEU A 144 28.47 25.18 23.65
N ASN A 145 28.88 23.96 24.00
CA ASN A 145 29.43 23.01 23.04
C ASN A 145 28.33 22.36 22.20
N PHE A 146 27.84 23.07 21.18
CA PHE A 146 26.84 22.59 20.22
C PHE A 146 27.30 21.36 19.43
N THR A 147 28.61 21.05 19.45
CA THR A 147 29.18 19.90 18.74
C THR A 147 28.55 18.56 19.12
N MET A 148 28.01 18.35 20.32
CA MET A 148 27.34 17.07 20.61
C MET A 148 26.01 16.92 19.88
N VAL A 149 25.20 17.98 19.80
CA VAL A 149 23.93 17.94 19.07
C VAL A 149 24.19 17.98 17.57
N GLU A 150 25.21 18.71 17.11
CA GLU A 150 25.65 18.65 15.72
C GLU A 150 26.32 17.31 15.37
N LEU A 151 27.06 16.63 16.26
CA LEU A 151 27.58 15.28 15.99
C LEU A 151 26.47 14.23 16.02
N GLU A 152 25.48 14.32 16.90
CA GLU A 152 24.34 13.41 16.89
C GLU A 152 23.47 13.63 15.65
N TRP A 153 23.23 14.89 15.25
CA TRP A 153 22.49 15.24 14.04
C TRP A 153 23.28 14.95 12.75
N ALA A 154 24.60 15.15 12.75
CA ALA A 154 25.48 14.77 11.65
C ALA A 154 25.65 13.25 11.57
N ARG A 155 25.75 12.52 12.68
CA ARG A 155 25.69 11.05 12.68
C ARG A 155 24.34 10.54 12.21
N LEU A 156 23.23 11.18 12.60
CA LEU A 156 21.92 10.84 12.07
C LEU A 156 21.87 11.09 10.56
N ARG A 157 22.42 12.23 10.09
CA ARG A 157 22.49 12.61 8.68
C ARG A 157 23.46 11.77 7.84
N ASP A 158 24.56 11.30 8.42
CA ASP A 158 25.52 10.36 7.80
C ASP A 158 25.03 8.90 7.92
N SER A 159 24.11 8.61 8.85
CA SER A 159 23.35 7.36 8.91
C SER A 159 22.17 7.33 7.94
N ILE A 160 21.78 8.47 7.35
CA ILE A 160 21.02 8.49 6.10
C ILE A 160 22.02 8.08 5.00
N PRO A 161 21.90 6.90 4.39
CA PRO A 161 22.96 6.40 3.51
C PRO A 161 23.16 7.30 2.28
N GLU A 162 24.39 7.43 1.77
CA GLU A 162 24.67 8.15 0.51
C GLU A 162 23.85 7.64 -0.69
N VAL A 163 23.27 6.44 -0.57
CA VAL A 163 22.33 5.78 -1.49
C VAL A 163 21.10 6.65 -1.84
N TRP A 164 20.77 7.69 -1.07
CA TRP A 164 19.75 8.67 -1.45
C TRP A 164 20.15 9.54 -2.66
N LYS A 165 21.43 9.55 -3.05
CA LYS A 165 21.89 9.92 -4.40
C LYS A 165 22.02 8.66 -5.24
N LEU A 166 20.99 8.31 -6.03
CA LEU A 166 21.06 7.62 -7.33
C LEU A 166 19.64 7.31 -7.85
N ASN A 167 18.84 8.37 -8.06
CA ASN A 167 17.57 8.24 -8.79
C ASN A 167 17.78 8.08 -10.31
N THR A 168 19.01 8.34 -10.78
CA THR A 168 19.45 8.27 -12.17
C THR A 168 20.67 7.36 -12.30
N ASP A 169 20.50 6.17 -12.88
CA ASP A 169 21.56 5.17 -13.10
C ASP A 169 22.15 5.27 -14.52
N GLY A 170 21.83 6.35 -15.26
CA GLY A 170 22.17 6.54 -16.67
C GLY A 170 21.36 5.64 -17.62
N ARG A 171 20.47 4.80 -17.06
CA ARG A 171 19.60 3.83 -17.77
C ARG A 171 18.16 4.30 -17.95
N GLU A 172 17.88 5.52 -17.51
CA GLU A 172 16.64 6.24 -17.80
C GLU A 172 16.45 6.27 -19.32
N PHE A 173 15.22 6.08 -19.78
CA PHE A 173 14.82 6.19 -21.20
C PHE A 173 15.47 5.21 -22.20
N GLN A 174 16.59 4.53 -21.90
CA GLN A 174 17.34 3.68 -22.85
C GLN A 174 16.47 2.63 -23.57
N VAL A 175 15.57 1.97 -22.85
CA VAL A 175 14.70 0.92 -23.41
C VAL A 175 13.60 1.55 -24.29
N GLY A 176 13.09 2.71 -23.88
CA GLY A 176 12.19 3.54 -24.67
C GLY A 176 12.85 4.07 -25.95
N GLU A 177 14.11 4.50 -25.88
CA GLU A 177 14.88 4.96 -27.03
C GLU A 177 15.14 3.82 -28.03
N ALA A 178 15.50 2.64 -27.55
CA ALA A 178 15.63 1.44 -28.37
C ALA A 178 14.31 1.06 -29.06
N ALA A 179 13.19 1.11 -28.34
CA ALA A 179 11.86 0.86 -28.92
C ALA A 179 11.48 1.92 -29.98
N LYS A 180 11.74 3.20 -29.70
CA LYS A 180 11.51 4.30 -30.65
C LYS A 180 12.40 4.22 -31.89
N ALA A 181 13.66 3.79 -31.73
CA ALA A 181 14.58 3.53 -32.84
C ALA A 181 14.12 2.36 -33.73
N ARG A 182 13.39 1.39 -33.16
CA ARG A 182 12.67 0.34 -33.92
C ARG A 182 11.38 0.86 -34.61
N GLY A 183 11.03 2.13 -34.46
CA GLY A 183 9.79 2.72 -35.00
C GLY A 183 8.52 2.37 -34.20
N LEU A 184 8.67 1.86 -32.97
CA LEU A 184 7.53 1.54 -32.11
C LEU A 184 6.97 2.80 -31.43
N THR A 185 5.66 2.83 -31.26
CA THR A 185 4.90 3.92 -30.62
C THR A 185 3.74 3.35 -29.82
N ALA A 186 3.20 4.12 -28.87
CA ALA A 186 2.04 3.76 -28.07
C ALA A 186 0.85 3.29 -28.94
N GLN A 187 0.45 2.01 -28.79
CA GLN A 187 -0.71 1.44 -29.50
C GLN A 187 -1.90 1.17 -28.58
N HIS A 188 -1.63 0.74 -27.35
CA HIS A 188 -2.65 0.40 -26.36
C HIS A 188 -2.56 1.34 -25.16
N PRO A 189 -3.68 1.81 -24.58
CA PRO A 189 -3.64 2.49 -23.29
C PRO A 189 -3.06 1.56 -22.22
N VAL A 190 -2.29 2.10 -21.28
CA VAL A 190 -1.67 1.32 -20.20
C VAL A 190 -2.22 1.78 -18.84
N VAL A 191 -2.61 0.83 -18.00
CA VAL A 191 -2.93 1.06 -16.58
C VAL A 191 -1.91 0.32 -15.72
N LEU A 192 -1.25 1.06 -14.84
CA LEU A 192 -0.30 0.53 -13.85
C LEU A 192 -1.03 0.37 -12.51
N ILE A 193 -0.86 -0.79 -11.86
CA ILE A 193 -1.49 -1.14 -10.59
C ILE A 193 -0.38 -1.48 -9.59
N PRO A 194 -0.12 -0.62 -8.59
CA PRO A 194 0.98 -0.81 -7.64
C PRO A 194 0.73 -1.96 -6.67
N GLY A 195 1.78 -2.42 -5.99
CA GLY A 195 1.67 -3.44 -4.94
C GLY A 195 1.31 -2.86 -3.56
N VAL A 196 1.35 -3.75 -2.55
CA VAL A 196 1.29 -3.38 -1.13
C VAL A 196 2.39 -2.35 -0.79
N ILE A 197 2.13 -1.47 0.17
CA ILE A 197 3.00 -0.35 0.63
C ILE A 197 3.54 0.61 -0.44
N SER A 198 3.23 0.41 -1.73
CA SER A 198 3.87 1.11 -2.86
C SER A 198 3.17 2.43 -3.21
N THR A 199 1.90 2.56 -2.82
CA THR A 199 1.11 3.79 -2.96
C THR A 199 1.31 4.68 -1.74
N GLY A 200 1.66 5.95 -1.94
CA GLY A 200 1.66 6.95 -0.88
C GLY A 200 0.24 7.20 -0.33
N LEU A 201 0.10 7.35 0.99
CA LEU A 201 -1.16 7.60 1.66
C LEU A 201 -1.17 9.01 2.26
N GLU A 202 -2.26 9.74 2.05
CA GLU A 202 -2.47 11.12 2.49
C GLU A 202 -3.59 11.18 3.54
N SER A 203 -3.38 11.93 4.62
CA SER A 203 -4.44 12.15 5.62
C SER A 203 -5.40 13.23 5.14
N TRP A 204 -6.69 12.91 5.19
CA TRP A 204 -7.84 13.78 4.97
C TRP A 204 -8.58 14.08 6.28
N SER A 205 -7.93 13.82 7.42
CA SER A 205 -8.48 13.99 8.77
C SER A 205 -8.61 15.49 9.11
N THR A 206 -9.79 15.90 9.58
CA THR A 206 -10.10 17.33 9.87
C THR A 206 -10.30 17.61 11.37
N SER A 207 -10.29 16.57 12.20
CA SER A 207 -10.33 16.58 13.65
C SER A 207 -9.17 17.40 14.24
N PRO A 208 -9.34 18.07 15.40
CA PRO A 208 -8.34 19.01 15.93
C PRO A 208 -6.95 18.40 16.14
N ALA A 209 -6.87 17.14 16.57
CA ALA A 209 -5.61 16.43 16.79
C ALA A 209 -4.86 16.09 15.49
N TYR A 210 -5.58 15.71 14.42
CA TYR A 210 -4.99 15.27 13.16
C TYR A 210 -4.93 16.36 12.08
N ARG A 211 -5.48 17.55 12.35
CA ARG A 211 -5.41 18.72 11.46
C ARG A 211 -4.00 19.08 10.98
N PRO A 212 -2.92 18.95 11.78
CA PRO A 212 -1.54 19.13 11.30
C PRO A 212 -1.11 18.12 10.21
N PHE A 213 -1.84 17.02 10.03
CA PHE A 213 -1.58 16.02 8.99
C PHE A 213 -2.50 16.22 7.76
N PHE A 214 -3.36 17.24 7.73
CA PHE A 214 -4.31 17.42 6.63
C PHE A 214 -3.57 17.66 5.29
N ARG A 215 -3.79 16.75 4.33
CA ARG A 215 -3.10 16.61 3.04
C ARG A 215 -1.59 16.33 3.13
N GLU A 216 -1.09 15.98 4.29
CA GLU A 216 0.27 15.44 4.44
C GLU A 216 0.30 13.94 4.16
N LYS A 217 1.42 13.48 3.60
CA LYS A 217 1.66 12.07 3.33
C LYS A 217 2.04 11.34 4.63
N VAL A 218 1.06 10.64 5.21
CA VAL A 218 1.28 9.72 6.33
C VAL A 218 2.04 8.45 5.93
N TRP A 219 2.07 8.14 4.63
CA TRP A 219 2.90 7.09 4.04
C TRP A 219 3.47 7.55 2.70
N GLY A 220 4.74 7.24 2.40
CA GLY A 220 5.35 7.58 1.09
C GLY A 220 5.59 9.08 0.87
N GLY A 221 6.15 9.76 1.86
CA GLY A 221 6.57 11.16 1.76
C GLY A 221 7.52 11.56 2.90
N PHE A 222 8.19 12.72 2.79
CA PHE A 222 9.11 13.19 3.84
C PHE A 222 8.40 13.55 5.16
N SER A 223 7.14 14.01 5.10
CA SER A 223 6.36 14.35 6.30
C SER A 223 6.13 13.13 7.20
N MET A 224 6.04 11.92 6.64
CA MET A 224 6.03 10.65 7.39
C MET A 224 7.19 10.56 8.40
N ILE A 225 8.42 10.96 8.03
CA ILE A 225 9.60 10.87 8.90
C ILE A 225 9.42 11.77 10.13
N SER A 226 8.93 12.99 9.93
CA SER A 226 8.61 13.94 11.01
C SER A 226 7.47 13.43 11.89
N GLN A 227 6.42 12.85 11.29
CA GLN A 227 5.26 12.30 12.00
C GLN A 227 5.64 11.08 12.86
N VAL A 228 6.43 10.14 12.33
CA VAL A 228 6.97 9.00 13.09
C VAL A 228 7.85 9.45 14.25
N THR A 229 8.69 10.46 14.03
CA THR A 229 9.64 10.95 15.05
C THR A 229 8.96 11.71 16.19
N PHE A 230 8.06 12.65 15.87
CA PHE A 230 7.50 13.59 16.84
C PHE A 230 6.05 13.30 17.25
N ASN A 231 5.30 12.53 16.46
CA ASN A 231 3.86 12.30 16.63
C ASN A 231 3.47 10.81 16.47
N ARG A 232 4.36 9.87 16.85
CA ARG A 232 4.22 8.41 16.69
C ARG A 232 2.82 7.88 16.99
N ALA A 233 2.23 8.25 18.13
CA ALA A 233 0.91 7.77 18.53
C ALA A 233 -0.20 8.16 17.55
N LEU A 234 -0.20 9.41 17.07
CA LEU A 234 -1.15 9.91 16.06
C LEU A 234 -0.87 9.34 14.67
N TRP A 235 0.39 9.08 14.33
CA TRP A 235 0.75 8.42 13.08
C TRP A 235 0.29 6.95 13.07
N MET A 236 0.48 6.23 14.17
CA MET A 236 -0.01 4.86 14.32
C MET A 236 -1.52 4.77 14.25
N SER A 237 -2.25 5.61 14.99
CA SER A 237 -3.72 5.61 14.93
C SER A 237 -4.27 6.05 13.57
N ALA A 238 -3.52 6.86 12.81
CA ALA A 238 -3.87 7.19 11.42
C ALA A 238 -3.68 6.00 10.45
N LEU A 239 -2.73 5.10 10.72
CA LEU A 239 -2.44 3.93 9.87
C LEU A 239 -3.19 2.66 10.27
N LEU A 240 -3.55 2.49 11.54
CA LEU A 240 -4.44 1.42 11.99
C LEU A 240 -5.81 1.53 11.29
N LEU A 241 -6.39 0.38 10.96
CA LEU A 241 -7.81 0.28 10.64
C LEU A 241 -8.58 -0.15 11.88
N ASP A 242 -9.86 0.19 11.95
CA ASP A 242 -10.79 -0.34 12.94
C ASP A 242 -10.91 -1.87 12.74
N PRO A 243 -10.59 -2.69 13.76
CA PRO A 243 -10.57 -4.15 13.63
C PRO A 243 -11.96 -4.77 13.43
N VAL A 244 -13.05 -4.04 13.73
CA VAL A 244 -14.43 -4.53 13.56
C VAL A 244 -14.95 -4.22 12.16
N THR A 245 -14.77 -2.98 11.67
CA THR A 245 -15.28 -2.57 10.35
C THR A 245 -14.29 -2.79 9.20
N GLY A 246 -12.99 -2.89 9.47
CA GLY A 246 -11.94 -2.92 8.45
C GLY A 246 -11.81 -1.61 7.66
N LEU A 247 -12.20 -0.48 8.28
CA LEU A 247 -12.18 0.87 7.69
C LEU A 247 -11.33 1.84 8.54
N ASP A 248 -11.24 3.11 8.13
CA ASP A 248 -10.53 4.12 8.93
C ASP A 248 -11.23 4.32 10.30
N PRO A 249 -10.49 4.42 11.42
CA PRO A 249 -11.07 4.68 12.74
C PRO A 249 -11.84 6.02 12.82
N PRO A 250 -12.73 6.21 13.81
CA PRO A 250 -13.38 7.49 14.05
C PRO A 250 -12.37 8.66 14.14
N GLU A 251 -12.76 9.82 13.62
CA GLU A 251 -11.94 11.04 13.49
C GLU A 251 -10.71 10.95 12.56
N VAL A 252 -10.32 9.75 12.12
CA VAL A 252 -9.26 9.51 11.14
C VAL A 252 -9.87 9.36 9.74
N LYS A 253 -9.19 9.91 8.74
CA LYS A 253 -9.50 9.64 7.34
C LYS A 253 -8.20 9.62 6.56
N VAL A 254 -7.86 8.49 5.94
CA VAL A 254 -6.66 8.35 5.10
C VAL A 254 -7.07 7.85 3.72
N ARG A 255 -6.47 8.42 2.66
CA ARG A 255 -6.76 8.03 1.27
C ARG A 255 -5.47 7.85 0.49
N ALA A 256 -5.52 7.05 -0.57
CA ALA A 256 -4.43 6.96 -1.52
C ALA A 256 -4.16 8.33 -2.15
N ALA A 257 -2.89 8.67 -2.33
CA ALA A 257 -2.49 9.75 -3.23
C ALA A 257 -2.93 9.40 -4.67
N GLU A 258 -3.23 10.41 -5.48
CA GLU A 258 -3.75 10.22 -6.84
C GLU A 258 -2.71 10.54 -7.94
N GLY A 259 -2.89 9.93 -9.11
CA GLY A 259 -2.06 10.15 -10.29
C GLY A 259 -0.72 9.41 -10.27
N ILE A 260 0.11 9.66 -11.29
CA ILE A 260 1.38 8.94 -11.51
C ILE A 260 2.36 9.12 -10.32
N ASN A 261 2.35 10.30 -9.68
CA ASN A 261 3.18 10.63 -8.52
C ASN A 261 2.77 9.91 -7.21
N ALA A 262 1.68 9.13 -7.22
CA ALA A 262 1.26 8.33 -6.07
C ALA A 262 2.16 7.11 -5.84
N ALA A 263 2.75 6.56 -6.91
CA ALA A 263 3.58 5.35 -6.87
C ALA A 263 4.82 5.39 -7.78
N SER A 264 5.12 6.51 -8.46
CA SER A 264 6.36 6.62 -9.26
C SER A 264 7.63 6.50 -8.39
N SER A 265 7.62 7.13 -7.22
CA SER A 265 8.67 7.06 -6.20
C SER A 265 8.06 7.07 -4.81
N PHE A 266 8.58 6.26 -3.91
CA PHE A 266 8.09 6.15 -2.53
C PHE A 266 8.45 7.39 -1.70
N ILE A 267 9.71 7.80 -1.80
CA ILE A 267 10.29 9.02 -1.23
C ILE A 267 11.34 9.52 -2.24
N GLN A 268 11.75 10.78 -2.18
CA GLN A 268 12.71 11.32 -3.16
C GLN A 268 14.02 10.53 -3.11
N GLY A 269 14.44 9.95 -4.24
CA GLY A 269 15.60 9.06 -4.33
C GLY A 269 15.26 7.56 -4.29
N TYR A 270 14.06 7.17 -3.85
CA TYR A 270 13.58 5.79 -3.90
C TYR A 270 12.52 5.61 -5.01
N TRP A 271 12.96 5.22 -6.20
CA TRP A 271 12.08 4.94 -7.32
C TRP A 271 11.29 3.63 -7.12
N LEU A 272 10.07 3.59 -7.65
CA LEU A 272 9.25 2.39 -7.79
C LEU A 272 8.89 2.23 -9.26
N TRP A 273 7.84 2.91 -9.73
CA TRP A 273 7.40 2.85 -11.13
C TRP A 273 8.09 3.86 -12.06
N SER A 274 8.90 4.79 -11.54
CA SER A 274 9.54 5.86 -12.34
C SER A 274 10.25 5.34 -13.60
N LYS A 275 11.02 4.24 -13.50
CA LYS A 275 11.76 3.66 -14.65
C LYS A 275 10.85 3.18 -15.78
N ILE A 276 9.69 2.62 -15.43
CA ILE A 276 8.67 2.15 -16.39
C ILE A 276 7.98 3.36 -17.04
N VAL A 277 7.62 4.37 -16.24
CA VAL A 277 7.01 5.61 -16.74
C VAL A 277 7.96 6.39 -17.66
N GLU A 278 9.23 6.50 -17.29
CA GLU A 278 10.30 7.12 -18.09
C GLU A 278 10.41 6.45 -19.48
N ASN A 279 10.54 5.12 -19.52
CA ASN A 279 10.66 4.39 -20.78
C ASN A 279 9.38 4.43 -21.63
N LEU A 280 8.19 4.38 -21.02
CA LEU A 280 6.91 4.57 -21.71
C LEU A 280 6.82 5.97 -22.34
N ALA A 281 7.26 7.02 -21.64
CA ALA A 281 7.20 8.40 -22.15
C ALA A 281 7.95 8.59 -23.49
N VAL A 282 9.06 7.87 -23.71
CA VAL A 282 9.84 7.95 -24.96
C VAL A 282 9.03 7.55 -26.18
N VAL A 283 8.19 6.50 -26.04
CA VAL A 283 7.30 5.97 -27.10
C VAL A 283 5.93 6.65 -27.12
N ASN A 284 5.85 7.88 -26.61
CA ASN A 284 4.67 8.75 -26.63
C ASN A 284 3.54 8.29 -25.68
N TYR A 285 3.90 7.85 -24.46
CA TYR A 285 2.95 7.80 -23.34
C TYR A 285 2.97 9.10 -22.51
N ASP A 286 1.78 9.51 -22.07
CA ASP A 286 1.51 10.71 -21.28
C ASP A 286 0.32 10.46 -20.32
N THR A 287 -0.13 11.48 -19.58
CA THR A 287 -1.29 11.38 -18.68
C THR A 287 -2.63 11.11 -19.39
N ASN A 288 -2.69 11.17 -20.72
CA ASN A 288 -3.86 10.76 -21.46
C ASN A 288 -3.89 9.23 -21.58
N ASN A 289 -2.84 8.61 -22.12
CA ASN A 289 -2.82 7.19 -22.45
C ASN A 289 -2.20 6.26 -21.38
N LEU A 290 -1.58 6.83 -20.33
CA LEU A 290 -1.05 6.12 -19.17
C LEU A 290 -1.80 6.53 -17.89
N TYR A 291 -2.29 5.55 -17.13
CA TYR A 291 -2.96 5.77 -15.85
C TYR A 291 -2.31 4.96 -14.73
N MET A 292 -2.23 5.55 -13.53
CA MET A 292 -1.77 4.89 -12.32
C MET A 292 -2.98 4.66 -11.40
N ALA A 293 -3.42 3.41 -11.28
CA ALA A 293 -4.58 3.03 -10.47
C ALA A 293 -4.16 2.83 -9.00
N ALA A 294 -3.72 3.92 -8.38
CA ALA A 294 -3.35 4.00 -6.97
C ALA A 294 -4.53 3.65 -6.04
N TYR A 295 -4.25 2.92 -4.96
CA TYR A 295 -5.25 2.49 -3.96
C TYR A 295 -4.68 2.36 -2.55
N ASP A 296 -5.58 2.33 -1.57
CA ASP A 296 -5.24 2.14 -0.15
C ASP A 296 -5.05 0.64 0.13
N TRP A 297 -3.78 0.23 0.11
CA TRP A 297 -3.34 -1.17 0.26
C TRP A 297 -3.57 -1.75 1.67
N ARG A 298 -4.02 -0.95 2.64
CA ARG A 298 -4.37 -1.44 3.99
C ARG A 298 -5.72 -2.15 4.03
N VAL A 299 -6.64 -1.73 3.16
CA VAL A 299 -8.07 -2.10 3.17
C VAL A 299 -8.29 -3.38 2.36
N SER A 300 -9.30 -4.19 2.71
CA SER A 300 -9.68 -5.37 1.91
C SER A 300 -10.25 -4.97 0.55
N PHE A 301 -10.21 -5.86 -0.44
CA PHE A 301 -10.73 -5.56 -1.78
C PHE A 301 -12.24 -5.23 -1.77
N TYR A 302 -13.04 -5.86 -0.89
CA TYR A 302 -14.45 -5.55 -0.74
C TYR A 302 -14.67 -4.14 -0.15
N ASN A 303 -14.04 -3.84 0.99
CA ASN A 303 -14.14 -2.52 1.62
C ASN A 303 -13.56 -1.40 0.75
N LEU A 304 -12.60 -1.70 -0.14
CA LEU A 304 -12.03 -0.75 -1.09
C LEU A 304 -13.03 -0.35 -2.19
N GLU A 305 -13.98 -1.23 -2.55
CA GLU A 305 -15.11 -0.86 -3.40
C GLU A 305 -16.16 -0.07 -2.61
N GLU A 306 -16.61 -0.58 -1.47
CA GLU A 306 -17.66 0.08 -0.66
C GLU A 306 -17.25 1.49 -0.19
N ARG A 307 -15.98 1.69 0.23
CA ARG A 307 -15.48 2.97 0.76
C ARG A 307 -15.10 3.97 -0.32
N ASP A 308 -14.42 3.49 -1.37
CA ASP A 308 -13.71 4.36 -2.33
C ASP A 308 -14.11 4.11 -3.80
N GLY A 309 -15.04 3.17 -4.08
CA GLY A 309 -15.47 2.80 -5.42
C GLY A 309 -14.31 2.45 -6.36
N TYR A 310 -13.25 1.84 -5.84
CA TYR A 310 -11.98 1.69 -6.57
C TYR A 310 -12.14 0.90 -7.87
N PHE A 311 -12.82 -0.24 -7.83
CA PHE A 311 -13.04 -1.09 -8.99
C PHE A 311 -14.05 -0.46 -9.95
N SER A 312 -15.12 0.18 -9.45
CA SER A 312 -16.00 1.01 -10.30
C SER A 312 -15.26 2.14 -11.01
N ARG A 313 -14.36 2.86 -10.32
CA ARG A 313 -13.50 3.89 -10.93
C ARG A 313 -12.52 3.29 -11.94
N LEU A 314 -11.90 2.14 -11.63
CA LEU A 314 -10.99 1.43 -12.53
C LEU A 314 -11.72 0.99 -13.82
N LYS A 315 -12.95 0.45 -13.71
CA LYS A 315 -13.80 0.12 -14.85
C LYS A 315 -14.06 1.34 -15.74
N ALA A 316 -14.56 2.44 -15.14
CA ALA A 316 -14.86 3.67 -15.86
C ALA A 316 -13.63 4.27 -16.55
N MET A 317 -12.46 4.20 -15.90
CA MET A 317 -11.18 4.61 -16.50
C MET A 317 -10.81 3.72 -17.69
N VAL A 318 -10.89 2.39 -17.58
CA VAL A 318 -10.63 1.46 -18.69
C VAL A 318 -11.57 1.71 -19.88
N GLU A 319 -12.86 1.91 -19.62
CA GLU A 319 -13.87 2.24 -20.63
C GLU A 319 -13.57 3.58 -21.33
N GLY A 320 -13.21 4.62 -20.57
CA GLY A 320 -12.81 5.93 -21.10
C GLY A 320 -11.52 5.89 -21.93
N LEU A 321 -10.50 5.17 -21.44
CA LEU A 321 -9.23 4.96 -22.15
C LEU A 321 -9.46 4.29 -23.51
N LYS A 322 -10.27 3.21 -23.53
CA LYS A 322 -10.66 2.50 -24.76
C LYS A 322 -11.49 3.38 -25.68
N HIS A 323 -12.51 4.07 -25.17
CA HIS A 323 -13.40 4.91 -25.98
C HIS A 323 -12.62 5.98 -26.76
N ARG A 324 -11.66 6.64 -26.10
CA ARG A 324 -10.85 7.70 -26.71
C ARG A 324 -9.81 7.19 -27.72
N GLN A 325 -9.26 5.99 -27.56
CA GLN A 325 -8.22 5.45 -28.45
C GLN A 325 -8.71 4.40 -29.46
N GLY A 326 -9.92 3.86 -29.29
CA GLY A 326 -10.44 2.77 -30.12
C GLY A 326 -9.70 1.43 -29.95
N ARG A 327 -8.90 1.28 -28.88
CA ARG A 327 -8.04 0.11 -28.61
C ARG A 327 -8.26 -0.45 -27.21
N LYS A 328 -8.15 -1.77 -27.07
CA LYS A 328 -8.20 -2.47 -25.78
C LYS A 328 -7.01 -2.09 -24.89
N VAL A 329 -7.21 -2.07 -23.58
CA VAL A 329 -6.24 -1.61 -22.57
C VAL A 329 -5.28 -2.72 -22.15
N VAL A 330 -4.02 -2.37 -21.90
CA VAL A 330 -3.03 -3.23 -21.23
C VAL A 330 -3.00 -2.90 -19.74
N LEU A 331 -3.18 -3.90 -18.89
CA LEU A 331 -3.05 -3.78 -17.44
C LEU A 331 -1.71 -4.35 -17.00
N ALA A 332 -0.94 -3.63 -16.19
CA ALA A 332 0.30 -4.12 -15.58
C ALA A 332 0.22 -3.96 -14.06
N ALA A 333 0.23 -5.08 -13.34
CA ALA A 333 0.03 -5.14 -11.90
C ALA A 333 1.23 -5.74 -11.18
N HIS A 334 1.66 -5.14 -10.07
CA HIS A 334 2.81 -5.61 -9.29
C HIS A 334 2.41 -6.21 -7.95
N SER A 335 3.06 -7.33 -7.56
CA SER A 335 2.95 -7.91 -6.22
C SER A 335 1.48 -8.16 -5.81
N MET A 336 1.05 -7.67 -4.64
CA MET A 336 -0.34 -7.75 -4.16
C MET A 336 -1.36 -7.15 -5.15
N GLY A 337 -0.98 -6.16 -5.95
CA GLY A 337 -1.83 -5.56 -6.97
C GLY A 337 -2.25 -6.56 -8.04
N ALA A 338 -1.53 -7.68 -8.20
CA ALA A 338 -1.85 -8.74 -9.14
C ALA A 338 -2.79 -9.84 -8.58
N ASN A 339 -3.25 -9.72 -7.33
CA ASN A 339 -4.06 -10.76 -6.66
C ASN A 339 -5.55 -10.74 -7.02
N TYR A 340 -6.10 -9.66 -7.59
CA TYR A 340 -7.53 -9.57 -7.85
C TYR A 340 -7.92 -10.31 -9.15
N SER A 341 -9.05 -11.03 -9.12
CA SER A 341 -9.64 -11.67 -10.29
C SER A 341 -10.57 -10.72 -11.05
N PHE A 342 -10.62 -10.82 -12.38
CA PHE A 342 -11.55 -10.07 -13.22
C PHE A 342 -13.04 -10.34 -12.95
N LYS A 343 -13.41 -11.34 -12.13
CA LYS A 343 -14.82 -11.62 -11.80
C LYS A 343 -15.54 -10.46 -11.11
N TRP A 344 -14.83 -9.53 -10.47
CA TRP A 344 -15.45 -8.31 -9.94
C TRP A 344 -16.16 -7.49 -11.02
N VAL A 345 -15.66 -7.47 -12.27
CA VAL A 345 -16.25 -6.68 -13.36
C VAL A 345 -17.32 -7.45 -14.13
N GLU A 346 -17.21 -8.79 -14.16
CA GLU A 346 -18.24 -9.66 -14.74
C GLU A 346 -19.48 -9.78 -13.83
N SER A 347 -19.31 -9.67 -12.51
CA SER A 347 -20.38 -9.82 -11.50
C SER A 347 -21.47 -8.74 -11.64
N PRO A 348 -22.76 -9.12 -11.77
CA PRO A 348 -23.88 -8.18 -11.84
C PRO A 348 -24.09 -7.35 -10.56
N GLU A 349 -23.69 -7.88 -9.40
CA GLU A 349 -23.88 -7.24 -8.09
C GLU A 349 -22.81 -6.19 -7.79
N HIS A 350 -21.69 -6.19 -8.53
CA HIS A 350 -20.55 -5.32 -8.31
C HIS A 350 -20.27 -4.49 -9.58
N GLY A 351 -19.21 -4.81 -10.33
CA GLY A 351 -18.78 -3.99 -11.47
C GLY A 351 -19.77 -3.95 -12.64
N GLY A 352 -20.70 -4.90 -12.76
CA GLY A 352 -21.83 -4.83 -13.69
C GLY A 352 -21.44 -4.64 -15.17
N GLY A 353 -20.26 -5.10 -15.58
CA GLY A 353 -19.78 -5.04 -16.96
C GLY A 353 -20.34 -6.16 -17.85
N GLY A 354 -20.73 -7.29 -17.24
CA GLY A 354 -21.17 -8.50 -17.93
C GLY A 354 -20.00 -9.40 -18.39
N PRO A 355 -20.28 -10.62 -18.87
CA PRO A 355 -19.27 -11.64 -19.14
C PRO A 355 -18.32 -11.27 -20.28
N ASP A 356 -18.79 -10.52 -21.28
CA ASP A 356 -17.99 -10.12 -22.43
C ASP A 356 -17.18 -8.84 -22.17
N TRP A 357 -17.25 -8.24 -20.96
CA TRP A 357 -16.57 -6.97 -20.69
C TRP A 357 -15.06 -7.10 -20.87
N VAL A 358 -14.45 -8.14 -20.29
CA VAL A 358 -13.00 -8.33 -20.33
C VAL A 358 -12.52 -8.56 -21.76
N GLU A 359 -13.20 -9.44 -22.50
CA GLU A 359 -12.94 -9.66 -23.93
C GLU A 359 -13.00 -8.34 -24.71
N ASN A 360 -14.00 -7.51 -24.45
CA ASN A 360 -14.15 -6.24 -25.16
C ASN A 360 -13.15 -5.16 -24.74
N HIS A 361 -12.57 -5.19 -23.53
CA HIS A 361 -11.84 -4.05 -22.96
C HIS A 361 -10.35 -4.29 -22.69
N ILE A 362 -9.93 -5.53 -22.43
CA ILE A 362 -8.55 -5.85 -22.03
C ILE A 362 -7.82 -6.57 -23.18
N GLU A 363 -6.67 -6.03 -23.60
CA GLU A 363 -5.77 -6.67 -24.58
C GLU A 363 -4.87 -7.69 -23.87
N SER A 364 -4.28 -7.27 -22.76
CA SER A 364 -3.28 -8.05 -22.06
C SER A 364 -3.19 -7.67 -20.59
N TYR A 365 -2.88 -8.67 -19.77
CA TYR A 365 -2.60 -8.51 -18.34
C TYR A 365 -1.17 -8.97 -18.06
N ILE A 366 -0.36 -8.08 -17.50
CA ILE A 366 1.02 -8.33 -17.11
C ILE A 366 1.05 -8.43 -15.58
N SER A 367 1.22 -9.64 -15.06
CA SER A 367 1.47 -9.88 -13.64
C SER A 367 2.97 -9.79 -13.38
N ILE A 368 3.40 -8.84 -12.57
CA ILE A 368 4.80 -8.56 -12.25
C ILE A 368 5.05 -8.99 -10.81
N ALA A 369 5.81 -10.07 -10.61
CA ALA A 369 6.08 -10.66 -9.29
C ALA A 369 4.81 -10.89 -8.44
N GLY A 370 3.71 -11.33 -9.08
CA GLY A 370 2.41 -11.47 -8.45
C GLY A 370 2.37 -12.51 -7.33
N THR A 371 1.75 -12.15 -6.19
CA THR A 371 1.66 -13.00 -4.98
C THR A 371 0.49 -14.00 -5.04
N HIS A 372 0.31 -14.67 -6.18
CA HIS A 372 -0.93 -15.37 -6.53
C HIS A 372 -1.34 -16.44 -5.51
N LEU A 373 -0.40 -17.17 -4.92
CA LEU A 373 -0.67 -18.19 -3.89
C LEU A 373 -0.33 -17.70 -2.48
N GLY A 374 -0.07 -16.40 -2.29
CA GLY A 374 0.33 -15.80 -1.02
C GLY A 374 1.85 -15.84 -0.76
N VAL A 375 2.26 -15.42 0.44
CA VAL A 375 3.66 -15.42 0.88
C VAL A 375 3.82 -15.90 2.32
N SER A 376 4.85 -16.71 2.55
CA SER A 376 5.33 -17.17 3.86
C SER A 376 5.54 -16.00 4.84
N LYS A 377 6.13 -14.91 4.34
CA LYS A 377 6.38 -13.65 5.04
C LYS A 377 5.13 -13.03 5.67
N ALA A 378 3.96 -13.17 5.04
CA ALA A 378 2.71 -12.64 5.58
C ALA A 378 2.27 -13.44 6.82
N MET A 379 2.46 -14.77 6.81
CA MET A 379 2.15 -15.64 7.93
C MET A 379 2.99 -15.27 9.16
N ALA A 380 4.30 -15.10 8.98
CA ALA A 380 5.21 -14.69 10.04
C ALA A 380 4.90 -13.27 10.57
N ALA A 381 4.62 -12.32 9.67
CA ALA A 381 4.29 -10.94 10.06
C ALA A 381 2.97 -10.84 10.84
N LEU A 382 1.93 -11.61 10.46
CA LEU A 382 0.64 -11.65 11.16
C LEU A 382 0.72 -12.38 12.51
N LEU A 383 1.59 -13.39 12.60
CA LEU A 383 1.86 -14.14 13.82
C LEU A 383 2.66 -13.32 14.84
N SER A 384 3.86 -12.86 14.49
CA SER A 384 4.85 -12.30 15.43
C SER A 384 5.29 -10.86 15.15
N GLY A 385 4.81 -10.22 14.09
CA GLY A 385 5.26 -8.88 13.67
C GLY A 385 6.69 -8.86 13.10
N GLU A 386 7.26 -10.03 12.84
CA GLU A 386 8.62 -10.23 12.34
C GLU A 386 8.65 -10.76 10.90
N MET A 387 9.78 -10.51 10.23
CA MET A 387 10.14 -11.02 8.91
C MET A 387 11.66 -11.15 8.82
N LYS A 388 12.20 -11.87 7.83
CA LYS A 388 13.65 -12.01 7.61
C LYS A 388 14.41 -10.68 7.73
N ASP A 389 13.91 -9.61 7.11
CA ASP A 389 14.57 -8.31 7.07
C ASP A 389 14.67 -7.66 8.47
N THR A 390 13.78 -7.98 9.41
CA THR A 390 13.85 -7.49 10.80
C THR A 390 14.67 -8.42 11.71
N VAL A 391 14.74 -9.72 11.39
CA VAL A 391 15.44 -10.74 12.17
C VAL A 391 16.93 -10.86 11.77
N GLN A 392 17.28 -10.44 10.56
CA GLN A 392 18.65 -10.35 10.04
C GLN A 392 19.25 -8.93 10.18
N MET A 393 18.55 -8.00 10.84
CA MET A 393 19.12 -6.70 11.23
C MET A 393 20.28 -6.87 12.21
N ASN A 394 21.26 -5.95 12.13
CA ASN A 394 22.30 -5.88 13.14
C ASN A 394 21.70 -5.47 14.51
N PRO A 395 22.31 -5.83 15.66
CA PRO A 395 21.73 -5.57 16.98
C PRO A 395 21.41 -4.08 17.26
N ALA A 396 22.20 -3.16 16.70
CA ALA A 396 21.94 -1.73 16.81
C ALA A 396 20.69 -1.28 16.04
N GLY A 397 20.51 -1.74 14.80
CA GLY A 397 19.33 -1.48 13.97
C GLY A 397 18.08 -2.15 14.54
N ALA A 398 18.19 -3.37 15.06
CA ALA A 398 17.11 -4.05 15.76
C ALA A 398 16.70 -3.29 17.04
N TYR A 399 17.66 -2.81 17.84
CA TYR A 399 17.38 -1.99 19.03
C TYR A 399 16.69 -0.65 18.68
N VAL A 400 17.16 0.03 17.63
CA VAL A 400 16.50 1.24 17.11
C VAL A 400 15.09 0.90 16.62
N LEU A 401 14.90 -0.18 15.87
CA LEU A 401 13.59 -0.61 15.39
C LEU A 401 12.65 -0.92 16.54
N GLU A 402 13.03 -1.71 17.56
CA GLU A 402 12.18 -1.95 18.74
C GLU A 402 11.85 -0.66 19.50
N ARG A 403 12.75 0.32 19.51
CA ARG A 403 12.55 1.60 20.19
C ARG A 403 11.53 2.49 19.47
N PHE A 404 11.49 2.47 18.14
CA PHE A 404 10.55 3.25 17.31
C PHE A 404 9.26 2.49 16.94
N PHE A 405 9.34 1.16 16.78
CA PHE A 405 8.29 0.23 16.35
C PHE A 405 8.51 -1.17 16.98
N SER A 406 7.98 -1.36 18.18
CA SER A 406 8.03 -2.65 18.87
C SER A 406 7.36 -3.76 18.07
N ARG A 407 7.71 -5.03 18.35
CA ARG A 407 7.04 -6.21 17.76
C ARG A 407 5.52 -6.16 17.88
N ALA A 408 5.00 -5.82 19.07
CA ALA A 408 3.57 -5.76 19.34
C ALA A 408 2.86 -4.69 18.49
N GLU A 409 3.45 -3.50 18.30
CA GLU A 409 2.86 -2.46 17.45
C GLU A 409 2.90 -2.85 15.96
N ARG A 410 3.97 -3.50 15.49
CA ARG A 410 4.06 -4.03 14.12
C ARG A 410 3.01 -5.12 13.90
N GLN A 411 2.88 -6.06 14.84
CA GLN A 411 1.88 -7.11 14.84
C GLN A 411 0.45 -6.53 14.84
N GLN A 412 0.18 -5.49 15.64
CA GLN A 412 -1.11 -4.78 15.66
C GLN A 412 -1.42 -4.11 14.30
N LEU A 413 -0.44 -3.42 13.71
CA LEU A 413 -0.58 -2.83 12.37
C LEU A 413 -0.90 -3.90 11.32
N PHE A 414 -0.10 -4.96 11.22
CA PHE A 414 -0.32 -6.04 10.24
C PHE A 414 -1.66 -6.74 10.42
N ARG A 415 -2.10 -6.98 11.66
CA ARG A 415 -3.43 -7.54 11.96
C ARG A 415 -4.57 -6.58 11.59
N SER A 416 -4.38 -5.26 11.70
CA SER A 416 -5.38 -4.30 11.24
C SER A 416 -5.48 -4.20 9.71
N TRP A 417 -4.39 -4.46 8.98
CA TRP A 417 -4.32 -4.27 7.54
C TRP A 417 -4.87 -5.47 6.76
N ALA A 418 -6.20 -5.54 6.68
CA ALA A 418 -6.95 -6.53 5.91
C ALA A 418 -6.41 -6.75 4.47
N GLY A 419 -5.98 -5.69 3.78
CA GLY A 419 -5.36 -5.80 2.46
C GLY A 419 -4.11 -6.69 2.45
N SER A 420 -3.28 -6.63 3.49
CA SER A 420 -2.09 -7.49 3.63
C SER A 420 -2.46 -8.96 3.87
N ALA A 421 -3.58 -9.24 4.55
CA ALA A 421 -4.09 -10.59 4.73
C ALA A 421 -4.53 -11.26 3.42
N SER A 422 -4.78 -10.50 2.34
CA SER A 422 -5.00 -11.07 1.00
C SER A 422 -3.80 -11.89 0.47
N MET A 423 -2.61 -11.68 1.02
CA MET A 423 -1.39 -12.43 0.70
C MET A 423 -1.17 -13.67 1.59
N TRP A 424 -2.17 -14.11 2.35
CA TRP A 424 -2.16 -15.40 3.05
C TRP A 424 -1.93 -16.56 2.08
N LEU A 425 -1.27 -17.63 2.55
CA LEU A 425 -0.91 -18.83 1.78
C LEU A 425 -2.16 -19.59 1.31
N LYS A 426 -2.26 -19.83 -0.01
CA LYS A 426 -3.45 -20.43 -0.63
C LYS A 426 -3.18 -21.85 -1.10
N GLY A 427 -4.20 -22.69 -0.98
CA GLY A 427 -4.21 -24.09 -1.36
C GLY A 427 -3.70 -25.07 -0.31
N GLY A 428 -3.29 -24.57 0.86
CA GLY A 428 -2.83 -25.39 1.98
C GLY A 428 -1.79 -26.43 1.54
N ASP A 429 -1.88 -27.61 2.14
CA ASP A 429 -0.88 -28.66 1.96
C ASP A 429 -0.91 -29.28 0.56
N ALA A 430 -1.94 -29.01 -0.26
CA ALA A 430 -1.96 -29.39 -1.66
C ALA A 430 -0.96 -28.61 -2.52
N VAL A 431 -0.62 -27.38 -2.11
CA VAL A 431 0.31 -26.47 -2.80
C VAL A 431 1.65 -26.39 -2.07
N TRP A 432 1.64 -26.32 -0.74
CA TRP A 432 2.81 -25.96 0.07
C TRP A 432 3.56 -27.15 0.67
N GLY A 433 3.02 -28.36 0.53
CA GLY A 433 3.57 -29.60 1.08
C GLY A 433 2.86 -30.05 2.36
N ASP A 434 3.09 -31.32 2.71
CA ASP A 434 2.64 -31.95 3.95
C ASP A 434 3.81 -32.16 4.91
N SER A 435 3.61 -32.95 5.98
CA SER A 435 4.66 -33.22 6.97
C SER A 435 5.86 -34.00 6.45
N ASP A 436 5.70 -34.73 5.33
CA ASP A 436 6.76 -35.56 4.76
C ASP A 436 7.47 -34.87 3.59
N THR A 437 6.73 -34.18 2.71
CA THR A 437 7.25 -33.62 1.45
C THR A 437 6.59 -32.33 0.99
N ALA A 438 7.33 -31.48 0.29
CA ALA A 438 6.83 -30.33 -0.46
C ALA A 438 7.17 -30.42 -1.97
N PRO A 439 6.38 -29.77 -2.85
CA PRO A 439 6.67 -29.72 -4.28
C PRO A 439 8.05 -29.15 -4.63
N ASP A 440 8.54 -28.21 -3.84
CA ASP A 440 9.83 -27.54 -3.97
C ASP A 440 10.97 -28.19 -3.17
N ASP A 441 10.76 -29.37 -2.55
CA ASP A 441 11.85 -30.14 -1.96
C ASP A 441 12.73 -30.78 -3.06
N VAL A 442 14.06 -30.73 -2.83
CA VAL A 442 15.07 -31.40 -3.66
C VAL A 442 15.62 -32.67 -2.96
N PRO A 443 16.05 -33.69 -3.72
CA PRO A 443 16.58 -34.93 -3.13
C PRO A 443 17.83 -34.66 -2.27
N GLY A 444 17.80 -35.12 -1.02
CA GLY A 444 18.92 -34.97 -0.07
C GLY A 444 18.80 -33.81 0.91
N MET A 445 17.69 -33.05 0.91
CA MET A 445 17.36 -32.12 2.00
C MET A 445 17.23 -32.86 3.35
N THR A 446 17.71 -32.24 4.43
CA THR A 446 17.57 -32.75 5.80
C THR A 446 16.21 -32.42 6.42
N HIS A 447 15.57 -31.35 5.95
CA HIS A 447 14.28 -30.87 6.42
C HIS A 447 13.40 -30.50 5.23
N THR A 448 12.17 -31.00 5.19
CA THR A 448 11.18 -30.56 4.20
C THR A 448 10.79 -29.09 4.40
N HIS A 449 10.44 -28.43 3.29
CA HIS A 449 9.74 -27.15 3.27
C HIS A 449 8.24 -27.24 3.60
N GLY A 450 7.67 -28.46 3.66
CA GLY A 450 6.25 -28.68 3.95
C GLY A 450 5.85 -28.27 5.37
N HIS A 451 6.77 -28.41 6.33
CA HIS A 451 6.67 -27.75 7.63
C HIS A 451 6.88 -26.23 7.48
N LEU A 452 5.78 -25.46 7.51
CA LEU A 452 5.80 -24.00 7.45
C LEU A 452 6.36 -23.39 8.74
N ILE A 453 5.94 -23.93 9.89
CA ILE A 453 6.44 -23.54 11.22
C ILE A 453 6.98 -24.81 11.89
N ALA A 454 8.27 -24.80 12.21
CA ALA A 454 8.93 -25.83 12.98
C ALA A 454 9.35 -25.28 14.35
N PHE A 455 9.42 -26.15 15.36
CA PHE A 455 9.87 -25.78 16.70
C PHE A 455 11.11 -26.59 17.04
N ARG A 456 12.10 -25.95 17.68
CA ARG A 456 13.28 -26.67 18.18
C ARG A 456 12.82 -27.66 19.26
N GLN A 457 13.04 -28.96 19.04
CA GLN A 457 12.93 -29.95 20.11
C GLN A 457 13.94 -29.56 21.19
N GLY A 458 13.44 -29.24 22.38
CA GLY A 458 14.29 -28.80 23.49
C GLY A 458 15.26 -29.91 23.90
N ASP A 459 16.51 -29.55 24.15
CA ASP A 459 17.48 -30.44 24.78
C ASP A 459 16.86 -31.05 26.05
N GLU A 460 16.92 -32.38 26.22
CA GLU A 460 16.19 -33.15 27.25
C GLU A 460 16.49 -32.73 28.71
N ASN A 461 17.48 -31.85 28.90
CA ASN A 461 17.91 -31.29 30.18
C ASN A 461 17.24 -29.94 30.55
N ALA A 462 16.47 -29.31 29.65
CA ALA A 462 15.73 -28.09 29.97
C ALA A 462 14.45 -28.43 30.76
N THR A 463 14.43 -28.16 32.06
CA THR A 463 13.28 -28.41 32.96
C THR A 463 12.15 -27.39 32.77
N VAL A 464 11.58 -27.33 31.56
CA VAL A 464 10.42 -26.50 31.23
C VAL A 464 9.23 -27.43 30.95
N ASN A 465 8.26 -27.42 31.87
CA ASN A 465 6.92 -28.01 31.81
C ASN A 465 6.63 -28.97 30.63
N ARG A 466 6.76 -30.29 30.89
CA ARG A 466 6.29 -31.39 30.03
C ARG A 466 4.75 -31.41 29.92
N GLY A 467 4.19 -30.48 29.15
CA GLY A 467 2.75 -30.38 28.87
C GLY A 467 2.42 -30.06 27.41
N ASP A 468 3.35 -29.43 26.68
CA ASP A 468 3.15 -29.02 25.28
C ASP A 468 4.07 -29.84 24.34
N ASP A 469 3.58 -30.98 23.83
CA ASP A 469 4.19 -31.62 22.66
C ASP A 469 3.87 -30.77 21.41
N VAL A 470 4.69 -29.76 21.16
CA VAL A 470 4.51 -28.88 19.99
C VAL A 470 5.07 -29.56 18.74
N ALA A 471 4.19 -30.13 17.93
CA ALA A 471 4.55 -30.67 16.63
C ALA A 471 4.99 -29.57 15.64
N ASN A 472 5.81 -29.95 14.66
CA ASN A 472 6.00 -29.14 13.46
C ASN A 472 4.67 -29.06 12.71
N MET A 473 4.35 -27.89 12.18
CA MET A 473 3.07 -27.58 11.55
C MET A 473 3.22 -27.44 10.04
N THR A 474 2.32 -28.07 9.29
CA THR A 474 2.17 -27.83 7.85
C THR A 474 1.60 -26.44 7.57
N SER A 475 1.32 -26.12 6.31
CA SER A 475 0.74 -24.81 5.96
C SER A 475 -0.69 -24.62 6.49
N GLU A 476 -1.48 -25.70 6.52
CA GLU A 476 -2.86 -25.72 6.97
C GLU A 476 -2.96 -25.71 8.52
N ASP A 477 -2.12 -26.52 9.19
CA ASP A 477 -1.98 -26.52 10.65
C ASP A 477 -1.50 -25.15 11.16
N ALA A 478 -0.45 -24.60 10.55
CA ALA A 478 0.09 -23.29 10.94
C ALA A 478 -0.92 -22.17 10.69
N GLY A 479 -1.69 -22.22 9.60
CA GLY A 479 -2.75 -21.24 9.35
C GLY A 479 -3.84 -21.28 10.41
N THR A 480 -4.30 -22.48 10.77
CA THR A 480 -5.28 -22.69 11.85
C THR A 480 -4.74 -22.22 13.20
N TRP A 481 -3.47 -22.54 13.50
CA TRP A 481 -2.81 -22.14 14.74
C TRP A 481 -2.62 -20.62 14.84
N ILE A 482 -2.24 -19.94 13.74
CA ILE A 482 -2.15 -18.47 13.72
C ILE A 482 -3.52 -17.85 14.00
N LEU A 483 -4.60 -18.33 13.37
CA LEU A 483 -5.95 -17.83 13.62
C LEU A 483 -6.34 -17.96 15.10
N GLN A 484 -6.05 -19.11 15.73
CA GLN A 484 -6.25 -19.32 17.18
C GLN A 484 -5.44 -18.37 18.07
N HIS A 485 -4.33 -17.81 17.59
CA HIS A 485 -3.46 -16.87 18.31
C HIS A 485 -3.60 -15.42 17.79
N THR A 486 -4.71 -15.12 17.12
CA THR A 486 -5.14 -13.79 16.69
C THR A 486 -6.50 -13.44 17.27
N PRO A 487 -6.80 -12.14 17.52
CA PRO A 487 -8.10 -11.70 18.01
C PRO A 487 -9.27 -12.18 17.16
N SER A 488 -10.43 -12.40 17.77
CA SER A 488 -11.65 -12.84 17.06
C SER A 488 -12.07 -11.88 15.95
N THR A 489 -11.80 -10.58 16.10
CA THR A 489 -11.98 -9.55 15.07
C THR A 489 -11.16 -9.83 13.81
N PHE A 490 -9.90 -10.28 13.95
CA PHE A 490 -9.07 -10.68 12.82
C PHE A 490 -9.61 -11.94 12.12
N GLN A 491 -10.09 -12.91 12.90
CA GLN A 491 -10.68 -14.14 12.36
C GLN A 491 -11.94 -13.82 11.52
N ILE A 492 -12.83 -12.97 12.05
CA ILE A 492 -14.03 -12.49 11.35
C ILE A 492 -13.65 -11.69 10.09
N MET A 493 -12.65 -10.80 10.17
CA MET A 493 -12.15 -10.05 9.02
C MET A 493 -11.65 -10.99 7.92
N MET A 494 -10.89 -12.03 8.28
CA MET A 494 -10.37 -13.00 7.32
C MET A 494 -11.50 -13.81 6.64
N GLU A 495 -12.44 -14.37 7.42
CA GLU A 495 -13.57 -15.16 6.89
C GLU A 495 -14.55 -14.35 6.03
N SER A 496 -14.77 -13.08 6.38
CA SER A 496 -15.69 -12.19 5.67
C SER A 496 -15.12 -11.62 4.38
N ASN A 497 -13.79 -11.58 4.21
CA ASN A 497 -13.14 -10.93 3.06
C ASN A 497 -12.39 -11.88 2.12
N PHE A 498 -11.88 -13.01 2.62
CA PHE A 498 -10.90 -13.81 1.90
C PHE A 498 -11.16 -15.31 2.00
N SER A 499 -10.52 -16.05 1.09
CA SER A 499 -10.47 -17.50 1.14
C SER A 499 -9.10 -18.01 0.70
N VAL A 500 -8.76 -19.19 1.22
CA VAL A 500 -7.40 -19.76 1.15
C VAL A 500 -7.39 -21.23 0.71
N ALA A 501 -8.56 -21.81 0.43
CA ALA A 501 -8.71 -23.20 0.03
C ALA A 501 -8.31 -23.43 -1.44
N MET A 502 -8.41 -24.68 -1.89
CA MET A 502 -8.25 -25.07 -3.30
C MET A 502 -9.50 -25.82 -3.75
N GLU A 503 -10.25 -25.24 -4.67
CA GLU A 503 -11.46 -25.87 -5.21
C GLU A 503 -11.12 -26.74 -6.42
N ARG A 504 -11.70 -27.94 -6.46
CA ARG A 504 -11.48 -28.94 -7.51
C ARG A 504 -12.76 -29.28 -8.29
N ASP A 505 -13.95 -29.04 -7.73
CA ASP A 505 -15.21 -29.15 -8.46
C ASP A 505 -15.39 -27.96 -9.42
N GLU A 506 -15.49 -28.25 -10.72
CA GLU A 506 -15.76 -27.23 -11.74
C GLU A 506 -17.12 -26.54 -11.52
N ALA A 507 -18.13 -27.26 -11.02
CA ALA A 507 -19.43 -26.67 -10.74
C ALA A 507 -19.36 -25.70 -9.53
N GLN A 508 -18.53 -25.99 -8.52
CA GLN A 508 -18.28 -25.08 -7.41
C GLN A 508 -17.41 -23.88 -7.83
N LEU A 509 -16.40 -24.05 -8.68
CA LEU A 509 -15.66 -22.92 -9.26
C LEU A 509 -16.56 -21.96 -10.04
N ILE A 510 -17.52 -22.48 -10.80
CA ILE A 510 -18.51 -21.66 -11.50
C ILE A 510 -19.39 -20.87 -10.51
N ARG A 511 -19.77 -21.47 -9.37
CA ARG A 511 -20.50 -20.78 -8.29
C ARG A 511 -19.63 -19.72 -7.61
N ASN A 512 -18.39 -20.04 -7.29
CA ASN A 512 -17.42 -19.16 -6.64
C ASN A 512 -17.12 -17.88 -7.45
N ASN A 513 -17.28 -17.90 -8.78
CA ASN A 513 -17.14 -16.71 -9.61
C ASN A 513 -18.04 -15.54 -9.15
N ALA A 514 -19.16 -15.79 -8.45
CA ALA A 514 -20.05 -14.77 -7.92
C ALA A 514 -19.70 -14.31 -6.49
N ASP A 515 -18.87 -15.04 -5.74
CA ASP A 515 -18.55 -14.76 -4.33
C ASP A 515 -17.29 -13.88 -4.22
N HIS A 516 -17.47 -12.64 -3.75
CA HIS A 516 -16.40 -11.65 -3.64
C HIS A 516 -15.20 -12.12 -2.81
N ARG A 517 -15.43 -12.98 -1.81
CA ARG A 517 -14.38 -13.50 -0.92
C ARG A 517 -13.39 -14.41 -1.65
N LYS A 518 -13.84 -15.01 -2.75
CA LYS A 518 -13.06 -15.92 -3.58
C LYS A 518 -12.19 -15.17 -4.59
N TRP A 519 -12.49 -13.93 -4.93
CA TRP A 519 -11.85 -13.21 -6.05
C TRP A 519 -10.36 -12.90 -5.86
N SER A 520 -9.83 -12.96 -4.64
CA SER A 520 -8.39 -12.89 -4.39
C SER A 520 -7.66 -14.25 -4.49
N ASN A 521 -8.41 -15.35 -4.63
CA ASN A 521 -7.88 -16.71 -4.66
C ASN A 521 -7.97 -17.32 -6.07
N PRO A 522 -6.87 -17.38 -6.83
CA PRO A 522 -6.86 -17.94 -8.17
C PRO A 522 -7.04 -19.47 -8.21
N LEU A 523 -7.03 -20.16 -7.07
CA LEU A 523 -7.38 -21.58 -6.95
C LEU A 523 -8.90 -21.82 -6.82
N GLU A 524 -9.68 -20.80 -6.48
CA GLU A 524 -11.13 -20.92 -6.25
C GLU A 524 -11.98 -20.17 -7.27
N VAL A 525 -11.37 -19.48 -8.23
CA VAL A 525 -12.06 -18.64 -9.22
C VAL A 525 -11.50 -18.88 -10.61
N GLN A 526 -12.37 -18.87 -11.63
CA GLN A 526 -11.98 -19.04 -13.02
C GLN A 526 -11.46 -17.72 -13.62
N LEU A 527 -10.62 -17.83 -14.64
CA LEU A 527 -10.29 -16.71 -15.53
C LEU A 527 -11.54 -16.20 -16.28
N PRO A 528 -11.49 -14.95 -16.77
CA PRO A 528 -12.57 -14.36 -17.56
C PRO A 528 -12.78 -15.07 -18.91
N ARG A 529 -13.95 -14.88 -19.53
CA ARG A 529 -14.26 -15.48 -20.84
C ARG A 529 -13.72 -14.63 -22.01
N ALA A 530 -12.40 -14.45 -22.05
CA ALA A 530 -11.73 -13.52 -22.97
C ALA A 530 -10.66 -14.21 -23.86
N PRO A 531 -11.04 -14.99 -24.88
CA PRO A 531 -10.10 -15.79 -25.67
C PRO A 531 -9.08 -14.98 -26.49
N SER A 532 -9.29 -13.68 -26.73
CA SER A 532 -8.28 -12.83 -27.39
C SER A 532 -7.27 -12.18 -26.43
N MET A 533 -7.59 -12.16 -25.13
CA MET A 533 -6.74 -11.62 -24.08
C MET A 533 -5.49 -12.48 -23.92
N LYS A 534 -4.38 -11.86 -23.51
CA LYS A 534 -3.11 -12.54 -23.20
C LYS A 534 -2.70 -12.25 -21.76
N ILE A 535 -2.11 -13.24 -21.08
CA ILE A 535 -1.53 -13.09 -19.75
C ILE A 535 -0.02 -13.26 -19.86
N TYR A 536 0.74 -12.31 -19.33
CA TYR A 536 2.19 -12.40 -19.19
C TYR A 536 2.52 -12.41 -17.71
N CYS A 537 3.09 -13.51 -17.21
CA CYS A 537 3.62 -13.58 -15.86
C CYS A 537 5.13 -13.33 -15.91
N VAL A 538 5.59 -12.23 -15.32
CA VAL A 538 7.00 -11.84 -15.31
C VAL A 538 7.47 -11.74 -13.86
N TYR A 539 8.48 -12.52 -13.48
CA TYR A 539 8.97 -12.52 -12.10
C TYR A 539 10.47 -12.84 -12.02
N GLY A 540 11.05 -12.49 -10.87
CA GLY A 540 12.46 -12.73 -10.60
C GLY A 540 12.72 -14.13 -10.09
N HIS A 541 13.91 -14.64 -10.38
CA HIS A 541 14.43 -15.90 -9.83
C HIS A 541 15.93 -15.77 -9.52
N GLY A 542 16.39 -16.53 -8.52
CA GLY A 542 17.81 -16.59 -8.14
C GLY A 542 18.19 -15.78 -6.90
N LYS A 543 17.22 -15.26 -6.14
CA LYS A 543 17.45 -14.64 -4.83
C LYS A 543 16.87 -15.52 -3.72
N GLU A 544 17.66 -15.76 -2.67
CA GLU A 544 17.25 -16.56 -1.52
C GLU A 544 16.03 -15.93 -0.81
N THR A 545 14.94 -16.68 -0.76
CA THR A 545 13.61 -16.20 -0.34
C THR A 545 13.12 -16.92 0.90
N GLU A 546 12.32 -16.26 1.74
CA GLU A 546 11.71 -16.87 2.92
C GLU A 546 10.72 -17.97 2.50
N ARG A 547 10.88 -19.21 2.97
CA ARG A 547 9.97 -20.31 2.61
C ARG A 547 9.25 -20.95 3.80
N SER A 548 9.93 -21.05 4.93
CA SER A 548 9.38 -21.54 6.20
C SER A 548 10.26 -21.12 7.38
N TYR A 549 9.82 -21.34 8.61
CA TYR A 549 10.41 -20.73 9.80
C TYR A 549 10.60 -21.74 10.94
N TRP A 550 11.66 -21.54 11.71
CA TRP A 550 11.84 -22.07 13.04
C TRP A 550 11.38 -21.02 14.05
N TYR A 551 10.53 -21.42 14.98
CA TYR A 551 10.01 -20.55 16.03
C TYR A 551 10.47 -21.00 17.41
N ALA A 552 10.82 -20.02 18.23
CA ALA A 552 10.99 -20.15 19.67
C ALA A 552 9.69 -19.71 20.38
N ARG A 553 9.51 -20.18 21.62
CA ARG A 553 8.37 -19.84 22.48
C ARG A 553 8.85 -19.31 23.82
N GLY A 554 8.16 -18.31 24.35
CA GLY A 554 8.45 -17.70 25.64
C GLY A 554 7.40 -17.98 26.70
N SER A 555 7.34 -17.07 27.67
CA SER A 555 6.30 -17.03 28.68
C SER A 555 4.93 -16.77 28.07
N TYR A 556 3.90 -17.24 28.77
CA TYR A 556 2.54 -16.80 28.51
C TYR A 556 2.41 -15.32 28.88
N GLU A 557 1.80 -14.57 27.97
CA GLU A 557 1.37 -13.19 28.18
C GLU A 557 -0.16 -13.13 28.25
N HIS A 558 -0.64 -12.01 28.76
CA HIS A 558 -2.07 -11.71 28.79
C HIS A 558 -2.47 -11.06 27.46
N ASP A 559 -3.69 -11.33 27.02
CA ASP A 559 -4.21 -10.66 25.82
C ASP A 559 -4.29 -9.14 26.05
N GLY A 560 -3.92 -8.37 25.03
CA GLY A 560 -4.06 -6.91 25.05
C GLY A 560 -5.51 -6.48 24.85
N ASP A 561 -6.33 -7.34 24.24
CA ASP A 561 -7.72 -7.08 23.93
C ASP A 561 -8.64 -7.38 25.12
N LEU A 562 -8.59 -6.50 26.13
CA LEU A 562 -9.64 -6.36 27.14
C LEU A 562 -10.91 -5.73 26.52
N ALA A 563 -11.49 -6.41 25.54
CA ALA A 563 -12.85 -6.13 25.09
C ALA A 563 -13.85 -6.49 26.21
N ASP A 564 -14.78 -5.58 26.50
CA ASP A 564 -15.85 -5.62 27.52
C ASP A 564 -15.58 -5.01 28.90
N GLY A 565 -14.54 -4.16 29.04
CA GLY A 565 -14.45 -3.17 30.13
C GLY A 565 -14.79 -1.76 29.62
N SER A 566 -15.89 -1.15 30.07
CA SER A 566 -16.36 0.15 29.55
C SER A 566 -15.48 1.36 29.87
N ASP A 567 -14.50 1.21 30.77
CA ASP A 567 -13.49 2.22 31.11
C ASP A 567 -12.18 1.53 31.54
N PRO A 568 -11.05 1.84 30.89
CA PRO A 568 -9.84 2.02 31.67
C PRO A 568 -8.92 3.14 31.15
N LYS A 569 -8.67 4.16 31.98
CA LYS A 569 -7.30 4.59 32.35
C LYS A 569 -7.28 5.70 33.41
N CYS A 570 -6.26 5.65 34.27
CA CYS A 570 -5.81 6.81 35.04
C CYS A 570 -5.33 7.91 34.10
N LEU A 571 -5.57 9.17 34.49
CA LEU A 571 -5.32 10.36 33.66
C LEU A 571 -3.90 10.95 33.80
N ASP A 572 -3.02 10.34 34.61
CA ASP A 572 -1.76 10.93 35.05
C ASP A 572 -0.56 9.99 34.82
N PRO A 573 0.45 10.36 34.02
CA PRO A 573 1.58 9.47 33.68
C PRO A 573 2.64 9.32 34.78
N ASP A 574 2.61 10.12 35.85
CA ASP A 574 3.62 10.07 36.92
C ASP A 574 3.23 9.14 38.11
N ASP A 575 1.99 8.64 38.17
CA ASP A 575 1.54 7.78 39.28
C ASP A 575 1.96 6.32 39.12
N ARG A 576 3.12 5.98 39.71
CA ARG A 576 3.62 4.59 39.81
C ARG A 576 2.75 3.64 40.64
N SER A 577 1.66 4.10 41.25
CA SER A 577 0.73 3.29 42.04
C SER A 577 -0.58 2.95 41.31
N CYS A 578 -0.89 3.56 40.16
CA CYS A 578 -2.08 3.22 39.40
C CYS A 578 -1.92 1.88 38.64
N THR A 579 -2.31 0.79 39.30
CA THR A 579 -2.59 -0.50 38.66
C THR A 579 -4.08 -0.60 38.33
N THR A 580 -4.43 -0.73 37.05
CA THR A 580 -5.77 -1.17 36.63
C THR A 580 -6.04 -2.56 37.21
N PRO A 581 -7.10 -2.77 38.03
CA PRO A 581 -7.37 -4.06 38.62
C PRO A 581 -7.80 -5.05 37.54
N ARG A 582 -6.97 -6.08 37.31
CA ARG A 582 -7.24 -7.16 36.37
C ARG A 582 -8.34 -8.09 36.92
N PRO A 583 -9.22 -8.65 36.07
CA PRO A 583 -10.22 -9.63 36.50
C PRO A 583 -9.59 -10.83 37.24
N PRO A 584 -10.25 -11.43 38.26
CA PRO A 584 -9.70 -12.59 38.99
C PRO A 584 -9.47 -13.86 38.16
N LEU A 585 -9.94 -13.89 36.90
CA LEU A 585 -9.73 -14.98 35.93
C LEU A 585 -8.94 -14.52 34.68
N ASP A 586 -8.25 -13.36 34.74
CA ASP A 586 -7.28 -12.94 33.73
C ASP A 586 -6.04 -13.88 33.77
N LEU A 587 -6.16 -15.04 33.13
CA LEU A 587 -5.08 -15.99 32.95
C LEU A 587 -4.28 -15.61 31.70
N PRO A 588 -2.93 -15.64 31.74
CA PRO A 588 -2.12 -15.47 30.55
C PRO A 588 -2.25 -16.75 29.70
N LEU A 589 -3.14 -16.72 28.71
CA LEU A 589 -3.39 -17.84 27.79
C LEU A 589 -2.59 -17.72 26.48
N LEU A 590 -2.12 -16.52 26.13
CA LEU A 590 -1.44 -16.27 24.86
C LEU A 590 0.07 -16.53 25.02
N LYS A 591 0.58 -17.59 24.39
CA LYS A 591 2.02 -17.92 24.47
C LYS A 591 2.81 -17.12 23.44
N THR A 592 3.75 -16.29 23.91
CA THR A 592 4.65 -15.53 23.01
C THR A 592 5.44 -16.48 22.12
N SER A 593 5.50 -16.17 20.83
CA SER A 593 6.21 -16.94 19.82
C SER A 593 6.92 -15.98 18.86
N TRP A 594 8.22 -16.19 18.63
CA TRP A 594 9.06 -15.37 17.75
C TRP A 594 9.95 -16.27 16.88
N ILE A 595 10.47 -15.73 15.78
CA ILE A 595 11.39 -16.48 14.91
C ILE A 595 12.68 -16.76 15.71
N ASP A 596 13.12 -18.02 15.75
CA ASP A 596 14.32 -18.43 16.49
C ASP A 596 15.60 -17.91 15.82
N ALA A 597 15.94 -16.66 16.12
CA ALA A 597 17.11 -15.97 15.58
C ALA A 597 18.44 -16.62 15.98
N GLU A 598 18.47 -17.47 17.01
CA GLU A 598 19.68 -18.17 17.47
C GLU A 598 19.94 -19.43 16.62
N TYR A 599 18.90 -20.03 16.04
CA TYR A 599 19.04 -21.19 15.18
C TYR A 599 19.49 -20.82 13.75
N THR A 600 20.71 -21.22 13.38
CA THR A 600 21.28 -21.02 12.04
C THR A 600 21.99 -22.29 11.61
N ASP A 601 21.71 -22.75 10.39
CA ASP A 601 22.28 -23.94 9.77
C ASP A 601 22.65 -23.60 8.32
N LEU A 602 23.95 -23.52 8.06
CA LEU A 602 24.50 -23.20 6.74
C LEU A 602 25.07 -24.43 6.01
N GLU A 603 25.13 -25.59 6.68
CA GLU A 603 25.74 -26.80 6.14
C GLU A 603 24.69 -27.72 5.50
N ASN A 604 23.48 -27.74 6.04
CA ASN A 604 22.39 -28.54 5.52
C ASN A 604 21.50 -27.78 4.52
N GLN A 605 20.67 -28.55 3.78
CA GLN A 605 19.65 -28.01 2.89
C GLN A 605 18.23 -28.34 3.40
N PRO A 606 17.28 -27.38 3.39
CA PRO A 606 17.44 -25.97 3.03
C PRO A 606 18.28 -25.19 4.05
N VAL A 607 19.01 -24.19 3.56
CA VAL A 607 19.82 -23.29 4.40
C VAL A 607 18.92 -22.52 5.36
N VAL A 608 19.28 -22.48 6.64
CA VAL A 608 18.55 -21.75 7.69
C VAL A 608 19.39 -20.59 8.20
N ARG A 609 18.85 -19.37 8.18
CA ARG A 609 19.53 -18.16 8.68
C ARG A 609 18.64 -17.40 9.66
N ASN A 610 19.09 -17.34 10.91
CA ASN A 610 18.37 -16.71 12.02
C ASN A 610 16.90 -17.20 12.08
N GLY A 611 16.70 -18.52 12.10
CA GLY A 611 15.40 -19.18 12.13
C GLY A 611 14.66 -19.25 10.80
N VAL A 612 15.06 -18.49 9.77
CA VAL A 612 14.38 -18.50 8.46
C VAL A 612 14.94 -19.61 7.57
N LYS A 613 14.12 -20.60 7.19
CA LYS A 613 14.44 -21.58 6.14
C LYS A 613 14.34 -20.89 4.77
N MET A 614 15.45 -20.85 4.05
CA MET A 614 15.57 -20.21 2.74
C MET A 614 15.18 -21.18 1.61
N GLY A 615 14.41 -20.69 0.64
CA GLY A 615 14.06 -21.38 -0.60
C GLY A 615 14.25 -20.50 -1.84
N GLU A 616 13.81 -20.98 -3.00
CA GLU A 616 13.90 -20.26 -4.27
C GLU A 616 12.81 -19.17 -4.42
N GLY A 617 13.14 -18.06 -5.07
CA GLY A 617 12.21 -16.97 -5.38
C GLY A 617 12.88 -15.68 -5.84
N ASP A 618 12.18 -14.55 -5.63
CA ASP A 618 12.62 -13.19 -5.96
C ASP A 618 13.17 -12.40 -4.76
N GLY A 619 13.34 -13.04 -3.60
CA GLY A 619 13.74 -12.46 -2.33
C GLY A 619 12.60 -12.21 -1.35
N THR A 620 11.36 -12.10 -1.82
CA THR A 620 10.15 -11.90 -0.99
C THR A 620 9.09 -12.98 -1.22
N VAL A 621 8.86 -13.35 -2.48
CA VAL A 621 7.83 -14.30 -2.91
C VAL A 621 8.48 -15.59 -3.35
N SER A 622 8.12 -16.69 -2.69
CA SER A 622 8.60 -18.03 -3.04
C SER A 622 8.18 -18.42 -4.46
N LEU A 623 9.05 -19.13 -5.18
CA LEU A 623 8.87 -19.51 -6.58
C LEU A 623 7.53 -20.21 -6.89
N LEU A 624 7.02 -21.04 -5.97
CA LEU A 624 5.69 -21.66 -6.12
C LEU A 624 4.57 -20.63 -6.32
N SER A 625 4.55 -19.57 -5.51
CA SER A 625 3.51 -18.52 -5.56
C SER A 625 3.65 -17.61 -6.78
N LEU A 626 4.90 -17.33 -7.19
CA LEU A 626 5.19 -16.58 -8.42
C LEU A 626 4.72 -17.31 -9.68
N GLY A 627 4.98 -18.62 -9.77
CA GLY A 627 4.94 -19.34 -11.04
C GLY A 627 3.91 -20.44 -11.18
N ALA A 628 3.48 -21.14 -10.12
CA ALA A 628 2.71 -22.39 -10.29
C ALA A 628 1.36 -22.20 -10.99
N MET A 629 0.67 -21.08 -10.72
CA MET A 629 -0.56 -20.72 -11.45
C MET A 629 -0.29 -20.39 -12.92
N CYS A 630 0.76 -19.63 -13.22
CA CYS A 630 1.08 -19.23 -14.60
C CYS A 630 1.57 -20.39 -15.47
N VAL A 631 2.31 -21.33 -14.85
CA VAL A 631 2.96 -22.43 -15.55
C VAL A 631 2.03 -23.61 -15.77
N GLU A 632 1.17 -23.93 -14.80
CA GLU A 632 0.35 -25.16 -14.79
C GLU A 632 -1.13 -24.85 -14.49
N GLY A 633 -1.44 -24.11 -13.41
CA GLY A 633 -2.81 -23.87 -12.95
C GLY A 633 -3.74 -23.23 -14.00
N TRP A 634 -3.35 -22.09 -14.56
CA TRP A 634 -4.08 -21.39 -15.62
C TRP A 634 -3.88 -21.98 -17.02
N LYS A 635 -3.06 -23.03 -17.19
CA LYS A 635 -3.02 -23.82 -18.44
C LYS A 635 -4.09 -24.93 -18.44
N ARG A 636 -4.76 -25.18 -17.31
CA ARG A 636 -5.83 -26.17 -17.16
C ARG A 636 -7.21 -25.57 -17.49
N PRO A 637 -8.06 -26.25 -18.29
CA PRO A 637 -9.38 -25.73 -18.69
C PRO A 637 -10.30 -25.35 -17.52
N ARG A 638 -10.20 -26.07 -16.40
CA ARG A 638 -11.00 -25.86 -15.19
C ARG A 638 -10.90 -24.41 -14.66
N TRP A 639 -9.67 -23.86 -14.60
CA TRP A 639 -9.43 -22.47 -14.20
C TRP A 639 -9.33 -21.51 -15.39
N ASN A 640 -9.10 -22.02 -16.62
CA ASN A 640 -9.02 -21.22 -17.84
C ASN A 640 -10.03 -21.68 -18.91
N PRO A 641 -11.33 -21.40 -18.73
CA PRO A 641 -12.40 -21.91 -19.61
C PRO A 641 -12.38 -21.31 -21.02
N ALA A 642 -11.65 -20.20 -21.25
CA ALA A 642 -11.52 -19.56 -22.56
C ALA A 642 -10.22 -19.90 -23.30
N GLY A 643 -9.32 -20.68 -22.70
CA GLY A 643 -8.02 -21.01 -23.32
C GLY A 643 -7.11 -19.80 -23.51
N ILE A 644 -7.19 -18.81 -22.60
CA ILE A 644 -6.34 -17.61 -22.58
C ILE A 644 -4.87 -18.01 -22.65
N VAL A 645 -4.10 -17.38 -23.54
CA VAL A 645 -2.66 -17.64 -23.69
C VAL A 645 -1.92 -17.06 -22.49
N VAL A 646 -1.28 -17.93 -21.70
CA VAL A 646 -0.44 -17.56 -20.55
C VAL A 646 1.03 -17.79 -20.89
N THR A 647 1.79 -16.71 -20.96
CA THR A 647 3.24 -16.70 -21.22
C THR A 647 3.99 -16.42 -19.93
N THR A 648 4.88 -17.33 -19.50
CA THR A 648 5.71 -17.14 -18.30
C THR A 648 7.14 -16.72 -18.66
N VAL A 649 7.64 -15.66 -18.06
CA VAL A 649 8.99 -15.12 -18.29
C VAL A 649 9.72 -14.92 -16.98
N GLU A 650 10.68 -15.80 -16.70
CA GLU A 650 11.56 -15.67 -15.54
C GLU A 650 12.75 -14.76 -15.86
N LEU A 651 13.05 -13.82 -14.97
CA LEU A 651 14.19 -12.92 -15.04
C LEU A 651 15.25 -13.35 -14.01
N PRO A 652 16.49 -13.69 -14.42
CA PRO A 652 17.53 -14.08 -13.48
C PRO A 652 17.98 -12.86 -12.65
N HIS A 653 18.21 -13.06 -11.36
CA HIS A 653 18.72 -12.04 -10.45
C HIS A 653 20.26 -11.97 -10.55
N LEU A 654 20.76 -11.06 -11.39
CA LEU A 654 22.20 -10.84 -11.64
C LEU A 654 22.59 -9.40 -11.25
N PRO A 655 22.59 -9.06 -9.96
CA PRO A 655 22.86 -7.69 -9.49
C PRO A 655 24.31 -7.30 -9.70
N VAL A 656 24.55 -6.06 -10.11
CA VAL A 656 25.89 -5.45 -10.12
C VAL A 656 26.21 -4.93 -8.71
N PRO A 657 27.19 -5.49 -7.97
CA PRO A 657 27.38 -5.15 -6.55
C PRO A 657 27.77 -3.69 -6.28
N THR A 658 28.33 -3.00 -7.27
CA THR A 658 28.74 -1.59 -7.19
C THR A 658 27.60 -0.62 -7.48
N ILE A 659 26.43 -1.10 -7.93
CA ILE A 659 25.26 -0.27 -8.25
C ILE A 659 24.20 -0.51 -7.18
N PRO A 660 23.73 0.51 -6.45
CA PRO A 660 22.61 0.38 -5.55
C PRO A 660 21.39 -0.25 -6.23
N ARG A 661 20.74 -1.20 -5.55
CA ARG A 661 19.61 -1.98 -6.10
C ARG A 661 19.96 -2.83 -7.33
N GLY A 662 21.24 -3.17 -7.52
CA GLY A 662 21.69 -4.21 -8.44
C GLY A 662 21.71 -3.86 -9.94
N GLY A 663 21.34 -2.64 -10.34
CA GLY A 663 21.46 -2.20 -11.74
C GLY A 663 20.46 -2.85 -12.69
N ALA A 664 20.89 -3.16 -13.92
CA ALA A 664 20.00 -3.51 -15.04
C ALA A 664 19.38 -4.91 -14.99
N ASN A 665 20.10 -5.87 -14.41
CA ASN A 665 19.72 -7.27 -14.36
C ASN A 665 19.34 -7.72 -12.94
N THR A 666 19.01 -6.75 -12.08
CA THR A 666 18.35 -7.02 -10.81
C THR A 666 16.95 -7.59 -11.07
N SER A 667 16.63 -8.63 -10.32
CA SER A 667 15.31 -9.28 -10.32
C SER A 667 14.82 -9.54 -8.89
N ASP A 668 15.19 -8.63 -7.97
CA ASP A 668 14.63 -8.58 -6.62
C ASP A 668 13.16 -8.12 -6.67
N HIS A 669 12.32 -8.52 -5.71
CA HIS A 669 10.87 -8.31 -5.72
C HIS A 669 10.42 -6.88 -6.08
N VAL A 670 11.11 -5.87 -5.56
CA VAL A 670 10.82 -4.44 -5.84
C VAL A 670 11.73 -3.89 -6.95
N ASP A 671 12.99 -4.34 -7.01
CA ASP A 671 13.97 -3.81 -7.97
C ASP A 671 13.68 -4.26 -9.41
N ILE A 672 12.92 -5.35 -9.60
CA ILE A 672 12.46 -5.84 -10.90
C ILE A 672 11.78 -4.74 -11.73
N LEU A 673 11.12 -3.76 -11.09
CA LEU A 673 10.50 -2.59 -11.74
C LEU A 673 11.53 -1.71 -12.49
N GLY A 674 12.80 -1.75 -12.09
CA GLY A 674 13.93 -1.08 -12.76
C GLY A 674 14.77 -1.99 -13.67
N SER A 675 14.36 -3.25 -13.84
CA SER A 675 15.01 -4.23 -14.71
C SER A 675 14.82 -3.85 -16.18
N THR A 676 15.91 -3.84 -16.95
CA THR A 676 15.86 -3.56 -18.40
C THR A 676 14.95 -4.56 -19.12
N ALA A 677 15.01 -5.84 -18.75
CA ALA A 677 14.21 -6.89 -19.37
C ALA A 677 12.69 -6.75 -19.11
N LEU A 678 12.28 -6.37 -17.89
CA LEU A 678 10.87 -6.09 -17.60
C LEU A 678 10.38 -4.88 -18.41
N ASN A 679 11.16 -3.79 -18.44
CA ASN A 679 10.83 -2.59 -19.20
C ASN A 679 10.65 -2.92 -20.70
N GLU A 680 11.50 -3.77 -21.28
CA GLU A 680 11.32 -4.25 -22.65
C GLU A 680 10.03 -5.02 -22.86
N ILE A 681 9.65 -5.91 -21.94
CA ILE A 681 8.41 -6.71 -22.04
C ILE A 681 7.18 -5.78 -22.00
N ILE A 682 7.15 -4.84 -21.05
CA ILE A 682 6.05 -3.87 -20.94
C ILE A 682 5.94 -3.04 -22.21
N LEU A 683 7.06 -2.51 -22.74
CA LEU A 683 7.04 -1.77 -24.02
C LEU A 683 6.60 -2.63 -25.20
N LYS A 684 7.08 -3.87 -25.32
CA LYS A 684 6.67 -4.78 -26.41
C LYS A 684 5.15 -5.00 -26.40
N VAL A 685 4.56 -5.28 -25.24
CA VAL A 685 3.10 -5.45 -25.10
C VAL A 685 2.35 -4.15 -25.38
N ALA A 686 2.75 -3.02 -24.77
CA ALA A 686 2.08 -1.72 -24.91
C ALA A 686 2.11 -1.16 -26.35
N THR A 687 3.20 -1.39 -27.08
CA THR A 687 3.38 -0.97 -28.49
C THR A 687 2.84 -1.97 -29.52
N GLY A 688 2.16 -3.04 -29.08
CA GLY A 688 1.46 -4.00 -29.94
C GLY A 688 2.32 -5.15 -30.50
N VAL A 689 3.61 -5.23 -30.13
CA VAL A 689 4.53 -6.32 -30.51
C VAL A 689 4.71 -7.38 -29.41
N GLY A 690 3.74 -7.51 -28.50
CA GLY A 690 3.78 -8.47 -27.38
C GLY A 690 3.94 -9.95 -27.80
N HIS A 691 3.65 -10.29 -29.06
CA HIS A 691 3.92 -11.60 -29.64
C HIS A 691 5.42 -11.93 -29.78
N GLU A 692 6.32 -10.95 -29.65
CA GLU A 692 7.77 -11.15 -29.54
C GLU A 692 8.20 -11.68 -28.16
N VAL A 693 7.32 -11.61 -27.15
CA VAL A 693 7.61 -12.08 -25.80
C VAL A 693 7.43 -13.60 -25.75
N GLN A 694 8.55 -14.31 -25.64
CA GLN A 694 8.59 -15.78 -25.57
C GLN A 694 8.69 -16.25 -24.12
N GLU A 695 8.26 -17.49 -23.84
CA GLU A 695 8.47 -18.09 -22.52
C GLU A 695 9.97 -18.25 -22.23
N ASN A 696 10.40 -17.86 -21.03
CA ASN A 696 11.76 -18.05 -20.55
C ASN A 696 11.72 -18.68 -19.15
N PHE A 697 12.52 -19.74 -18.95
CA PHE A 697 12.63 -20.44 -17.68
C PHE A 697 14.09 -20.58 -17.29
N VAL A 698 14.42 -20.08 -16.10
CA VAL A 698 15.71 -20.17 -15.41
C VAL A 698 15.62 -21.22 -14.29
N SER A 699 14.42 -21.45 -13.74
CA SER A 699 14.15 -22.30 -12.58
C SER A 699 13.50 -23.66 -12.93
N ASN A 700 13.39 -24.51 -11.92
CA ASN A 700 12.69 -25.80 -11.99
C ASN A 700 11.17 -25.70 -11.72
N ILE A 701 10.57 -24.51 -11.78
CA ILE A 701 9.13 -24.31 -11.51
C ILE A 701 8.21 -25.22 -12.33
N ARG A 702 8.61 -25.62 -13.54
CA ARG A 702 7.85 -26.57 -14.39
C ARG A 702 7.79 -27.99 -13.82
N GLU A 703 8.68 -28.34 -12.92
CA GLU A 703 8.68 -29.62 -12.18
C GLU A 703 7.94 -29.44 -10.85
N TYR A 704 8.25 -28.38 -10.09
CA TYR A 704 7.59 -28.09 -8.82
C TYR A 704 6.07 -27.91 -9.01
N ALA A 705 5.65 -27.13 -10.01
CA ALA A 705 4.24 -26.95 -10.32
C ALA A 705 3.52 -28.25 -10.71
N LYS A 706 4.21 -29.26 -11.29
CA LYS A 706 3.58 -30.56 -11.60
C LYS A 706 3.38 -31.46 -10.38
N LYS A 707 4.17 -31.27 -9.32
CA LYS A 707 4.05 -32.01 -8.04
C LYS A 707 2.90 -31.50 -7.16
N VAL A 708 2.40 -30.28 -7.41
CA VAL A 708 1.21 -29.72 -6.72
C VAL A 708 -0.01 -30.63 -6.95
N ARG A 709 -0.83 -30.84 -5.90
CA ARG A 709 -1.99 -31.74 -5.92
C ARG A 709 -3.21 -31.10 -6.61
N TRP A 710 -3.13 -30.89 -7.93
CA TRP A 710 -4.19 -30.25 -8.75
C TRP A 710 -5.48 -31.05 -8.90
N GLU A 711 -5.36 -32.38 -8.92
CA GLU A 711 -6.50 -33.30 -8.87
C GLU A 711 -6.81 -33.69 -7.42
N GLY A 712 -7.97 -34.31 -7.21
CA GLY A 712 -8.50 -34.71 -5.90
C GLY A 712 -8.76 -36.21 -5.82
#